data_AF-A0A9D7ZUV8-F1
#
_entry.id   AF-A0A9D7ZUV8-F1
#
_cell.length_a   1.000
_cell.length_b   1.000
_cell.length_c   1.000
_cell.angle_alpha   90.00
_cell.angle_beta   90.00
_cell.angle_gamma   90.00
#
_symmetry.space_group_name_H-M   'P 1'
#
loop_
_entity.id
_entity.type
_entity.pdbx_description
1 polymer ?
#
loop_
_entity_poly.entity_id
_entity_poly.type
_entity_poly.pdbx_seq_one_letter_code
_entity_poly.pdbx_strand_id
1 'polypeptide(L)'
;MQQKPGNSIISLGDLSEYRSGLNNFAGGRWDEDRWKTFRLRFGIYAQRQSDAYMVRSKIPGGRLSFSQARTAAWANAEYGGPDIHITTRQDFQFYFIRLEQTPAFLKILYNGGLSTREASGNTFRNVVACPLAGFCPHELVDAGEVAQSLSQNWIRHPLVQHMPRKFKTTVSGCAHDCGASAIDDLGFIATTRGGLNGFKVVAGGGLGNRPHTAIVVEEFVLPEELSAVQEAFARLHHAQSNRENKNASRIKFLVDRFGEEGFVALFKEQFERIQKLNRKKPLDFQWRTPTAEGQPPSVRDGIIAQHDGRIAIVIRPPLGMIDSQRLFTMSDIAEALGAEEFILTRDQNILAVGLPEESRALFVAQIRELGFEAGVQSDALSDMVSCPGTSTCPIGITNSNALAAEINADRESFAELRDATIRISGCHNSCGQHHIGDFGLHALAKKINGKSAPHYQFHVGGDGTRKDAIGIPGPVVPARLAKPALKTLMSHYADSRKNGENTRTWVKRVGSDHIAEILSAYSAECYDADNPDLLLDVGSDDRFFPPLTATGECAASAVVGEYLSDLAETALQDISRFALAGERSDALEAGRDAVSFTIRRLLLVVEADHKGLEYGELLDAFQAHFSGNPHVVSALNLALGALVDTGQNISVEPVRKWINAAGDLAETLIPGAMPVMVPA
;
A
#
# COMPACT_ATOMS: atom_id res chain seq x y z
N MET A 1 -23.93 10.24 -7.44
CA MET A 1 -24.14 9.56 -6.15
C MET A 1 -23.87 10.54 -5.00
N GLN A 2 -24.88 10.95 -4.24
CA GLN A 2 -24.68 11.78 -3.04
C GLN A 2 -24.08 10.89 -1.93
N GLN A 3 -22.88 11.22 -1.46
CA GLN A 3 -22.24 10.55 -0.33
C GLN A 3 -23.11 10.72 0.93
N LYS A 4 -23.43 9.61 1.61
CA LYS A 4 -24.10 9.67 2.92
C LYS A 4 -23.20 10.37 3.94
N PRO A 5 -23.72 11.35 4.71
CA PRO A 5 -22.95 12.04 5.73
C PRO A 5 -22.59 11.07 6.86
N GLY A 6 -21.29 10.79 7.03
CA GLY A 6 -20.76 9.90 8.09
C GLY A 6 -19.67 8.92 7.65
N ASN A 7 -19.60 8.58 6.35
CA ASN A 7 -18.67 7.58 5.81
C ASN A 7 -17.70 8.19 4.76
N SER A 8 -17.20 9.40 5.01
CA SER A 8 -16.19 9.98 4.12
C SER A 8 -14.79 9.54 4.53
N ILE A 9 -13.97 9.16 3.54
CA ILE A 9 -12.53 8.99 3.75
C ILE A 9 -11.82 10.34 4.05
N ILE A 10 -12.55 11.45 3.90
CA ILE A 10 -12.09 12.82 4.15
C ILE A 10 -12.59 13.33 5.49
N SER A 11 -11.70 13.94 6.27
CA SER A 11 -12.05 14.65 7.49
C SER A 11 -11.15 15.86 7.66
N LEU A 12 -11.72 17.04 7.86
CA LEU A 12 -10.93 18.23 8.25
C LEU A 12 -10.34 18.08 9.66
N GLY A 13 -10.85 17.16 10.48
CA GLY A 13 -10.23 16.78 11.75
C GLY A 13 -8.81 16.25 11.56
N ASP A 14 -8.53 15.56 10.45
CA ASP A 14 -7.18 15.06 10.13
C ASP A 14 -6.19 16.22 9.97
N LEU A 15 -6.62 17.33 9.37
CA LEU A 15 -5.78 18.52 9.23
C LEU A 15 -5.46 19.14 10.59
N SER A 16 -6.45 19.21 11.48
CA SER A 16 -6.25 19.71 12.85
C SER A 16 -5.31 18.81 13.65
N GLU A 17 -5.48 17.48 13.56
CA GLU A 17 -4.58 16.49 14.17
C GLU A 17 -3.16 16.66 13.65
N TYR A 18 -2.99 16.73 12.33
CA TYR A 18 -1.68 16.90 11.70
C TYR A 18 -0.98 18.19 12.16
N ARG A 19 -1.70 19.32 12.19
CA ARG A 19 -1.16 20.61 12.68
C ARG A 19 -0.72 20.54 14.13
N SER A 20 -1.49 19.87 14.98
CA SER A 20 -1.11 19.65 16.38
C SER A 20 0.21 18.87 16.47
N GLY A 21 0.33 17.78 15.72
CA GLY A 21 1.57 17.00 15.68
C GLY A 21 2.77 17.78 15.13
N LEU A 22 2.58 18.56 14.07
CA LEU A 22 3.62 19.42 13.52
C LEU A 22 4.07 20.47 14.55
N ASN A 23 3.15 21.08 15.29
CA ASN A 23 3.47 22.03 16.35
C ASN A 23 4.18 21.38 17.54
N ASN A 24 3.89 20.12 17.85
CA ASN A 24 4.60 19.36 18.88
C ASN A 24 6.05 19.08 18.45
N PHE A 25 6.26 18.66 17.22
CA PHE A 25 7.59 18.45 16.67
C PHE A 25 8.38 19.76 16.57
N ALA A 26 7.82 20.79 15.93
CA ALA A 26 8.45 22.10 15.80
C ALA A 26 8.74 22.79 17.14
N GLY A 27 7.90 22.52 18.15
CA GLY A 27 8.10 22.99 19.53
C GLY A 27 9.05 22.14 20.38
N GLY A 28 9.71 21.13 19.81
CA GLY A 28 10.66 20.26 20.50
C GLY A 28 10.04 19.26 21.49
N ARG A 29 8.70 19.10 21.48
CA ARG A 29 7.99 18.15 22.36
C ARG A 29 8.02 16.71 21.84
N TRP A 30 8.18 16.53 20.52
CA TRP A 30 8.33 15.21 19.90
C TRP A 30 9.70 15.10 19.27
N ASP A 31 10.33 13.94 19.44
CA ASP A 31 11.55 13.57 18.71
C ASP A 31 11.26 13.19 17.25
N GLU A 32 12.32 12.96 16.48
CA GLU A 32 12.21 12.61 15.05
C GLU A 32 11.50 11.25 14.83
N ASP A 33 11.65 10.28 15.73
CA ASP A 33 11.05 8.95 15.56
C ASP A 33 9.54 8.98 15.81
N ARG A 34 9.08 9.68 16.85
CA ARG A 34 7.66 9.94 17.10
C ARG A 34 7.06 10.76 15.96
N TRP A 35 7.73 11.84 15.56
CA TRP A 35 7.28 12.67 14.44
C TRP A 35 7.13 11.87 13.15
N LYS A 36 8.15 11.10 12.80
CA LYS A 36 8.16 10.23 11.61
C LYS A 36 6.99 9.26 11.62
N THR A 37 6.79 8.51 12.71
CA THR A 37 5.67 7.55 12.80
C THR A 37 4.31 8.24 12.68
N PHE A 38 4.16 9.41 13.31
CA PHE A 38 2.96 10.22 13.21
C PHE A 38 2.70 10.70 11.77
N ARG A 39 3.63 11.45 11.15
CA ARG A 39 3.42 12.07 9.82
C ARG A 39 3.23 11.04 8.71
N LEU A 40 3.80 9.84 8.85
CA LEU A 40 3.63 8.77 7.88
C LEU A 40 2.16 8.32 7.76
N ARG A 41 1.37 8.39 8.84
CA ARG A 41 -0.08 8.14 8.81
C ARG A 41 -0.84 9.21 8.03
N PHE A 42 -0.23 10.37 7.76
CA PHE A 42 -0.79 11.43 6.91
C PHE A 42 -0.23 11.40 5.48
N GLY A 43 0.46 10.32 5.10
CA GLY A 43 0.98 10.16 3.75
C GLY A 43 2.30 10.89 3.50
N ILE A 44 2.96 11.43 4.54
CA ILE A 44 4.11 12.33 4.38
C ILE A 44 5.43 11.61 4.68
N TYR A 45 6.32 11.56 3.70
CA TYR A 45 7.67 10.99 3.76
C TYR A 45 8.73 12.08 3.63
N ALA A 46 9.85 11.93 4.32
CA ALA A 46 11.05 12.65 3.94
C ALA A 46 11.57 12.11 2.59
N GLN A 47 12.18 12.99 1.81
CA GLN A 47 12.84 12.64 0.55
C GLN A 47 14.35 12.58 0.72
N ARG A 48 15.04 12.20 -0.36
CA ARG A 48 16.51 12.19 -0.41
C ARG A 48 17.08 13.61 -0.30
N GLN A 49 16.40 14.58 -0.90
CA GLN A 49 16.72 16.00 -0.80
C GLN A 49 16.41 16.51 0.61
N SER A 50 17.30 17.31 1.19
CA SER A 50 17.07 17.95 2.49
C SER A 50 15.85 18.87 2.40
N ASP A 51 15.06 18.92 3.49
CA ASP A 51 13.90 19.81 3.66
C ASP A 51 12.76 19.62 2.64
N ALA A 52 12.75 18.50 1.92
CA ALA A 52 11.70 18.13 0.98
C ALA A 52 10.93 16.88 1.43
N TYR A 53 9.61 16.93 1.26
CA TYR A 53 8.70 15.87 1.63
C TYR A 53 7.89 15.39 0.43
N MET A 54 7.67 14.08 0.37
CA MET A 54 6.70 13.44 -0.53
C MET A 54 5.39 13.30 0.21
N VAL A 55 4.29 13.73 -0.42
CA VAL A 55 2.94 13.49 0.09
C VAL A 55 2.25 12.49 -0.83
N ARG A 56 1.63 11.47 -0.23
CA ARG A 56 0.86 10.45 -0.96
C ARG A 56 -0.63 10.56 -0.66
N SER A 57 -1.47 10.51 -1.68
CA SER A 57 -2.93 10.40 -1.53
C SER A 57 -3.39 8.97 -1.21
N LYS A 58 -4.65 8.80 -0.81
CA LYS A 58 -5.35 7.51 -0.71
C LYS A 58 -6.57 7.57 -1.63
N ILE A 59 -6.52 6.86 -2.76
CA ILE A 59 -7.56 6.85 -3.80
C ILE A 59 -8.08 5.41 -3.97
N PRO A 60 -9.07 4.98 -3.17
CA PRO A 60 -9.55 3.60 -3.19
C PRO A 60 -10.05 3.17 -4.57
N GLY A 61 -9.57 2.02 -5.04
CA GLY A 61 -9.83 1.49 -6.38
C GLY A 61 -9.26 2.31 -7.53
N GLY A 62 -8.47 3.36 -7.24
CA GLY A 62 -7.95 4.28 -8.26
C GLY A 62 -8.98 5.22 -8.87
N ARG A 63 -10.23 5.23 -8.37
CA ARG A 63 -11.33 6.04 -8.92
C ARG A 63 -11.17 7.50 -8.54
N LEU A 64 -11.12 8.34 -9.55
CA LEU A 64 -10.79 9.75 -9.44
C LEU A 64 -11.76 10.56 -10.30
N SER A 65 -12.57 11.39 -9.65
CA SER A 65 -13.40 12.37 -10.37
C SER A 65 -12.54 13.47 -10.99
N PHE A 66 -13.03 14.12 -12.05
CA PHE A 66 -12.31 15.23 -12.68
C PHE A 66 -12.04 16.39 -11.72
N SER A 67 -12.96 16.67 -10.79
CA SER A 67 -12.74 17.67 -9.73
C SER A 67 -11.57 17.31 -8.79
N GLN A 68 -11.45 16.04 -8.41
CA GLN A 68 -10.31 15.57 -7.62
C GLN A 68 -9.01 15.62 -8.44
N ALA A 69 -9.05 15.27 -9.74
CA ALA A 69 -7.88 15.38 -10.63
C ALA A 69 -7.39 16.84 -10.75
N ARG A 70 -8.30 17.80 -10.94
CA ARG A 70 -8.00 19.23 -10.92
C ARG A 70 -7.48 19.71 -9.57
N THR A 71 -8.03 19.20 -8.47
CA THR A 71 -7.53 19.49 -7.11
C THR A 71 -6.08 19.03 -6.95
N ALA A 72 -5.75 17.81 -7.40
CA ALA A 72 -4.38 17.29 -7.37
C ALA A 72 -3.44 18.16 -8.21
N ALA A 73 -3.86 18.52 -9.42
CA ALA A 73 -3.12 19.40 -10.31
C ALA A 73 -2.85 20.77 -9.68
N TRP A 74 -3.87 21.38 -9.06
CA TRP A 74 -3.75 22.66 -8.38
C TRP A 74 -2.78 22.60 -7.20
N ALA A 75 -2.96 21.62 -6.33
CA ALA A 75 -2.12 21.47 -5.13
C ALA A 75 -0.65 21.29 -5.51
N ASN A 76 -0.38 20.50 -6.56
CA ASN A 76 0.98 20.31 -7.06
C ASN A 76 1.55 21.57 -7.70
N ALA A 77 0.75 22.33 -8.47
CA ALA A 77 1.22 23.57 -9.09
C ALA A 77 1.62 24.63 -8.04
N GLU A 78 0.91 24.66 -6.91
CA GLU A 78 1.14 25.65 -5.86
C GLU A 78 2.33 25.30 -4.94
N TYR A 79 2.51 24.02 -4.59
CA TYR A 79 3.48 23.61 -3.56
C TYR A 79 4.40 22.46 -3.95
N GLY A 80 4.07 21.73 -5.02
CA GLY A 80 4.77 20.53 -5.45
C GLY A 80 5.90 20.81 -6.43
N GLY A 81 6.47 19.73 -6.93
CA GLY A 81 7.47 19.75 -8.00
C GLY A 81 6.87 19.69 -9.41
N PRO A 82 7.71 19.38 -10.41
CA PRO A 82 7.30 19.42 -11.81
C PRO A 82 6.15 18.46 -12.13
N ASP A 83 6.16 17.26 -11.53
CA ASP A 83 5.25 16.18 -11.86
C ASP A 83 4.54 15.59 -10.65
N ILE A 84 3.31 15.16 -10.90
CA ILE A 84 2.53 14.23 -10.07
C ILE A 84 2.80 12.81 -10.58
N HIS A 85 3.04 11.88 -9.66
CA HIS A 85 3.39 10.51 -10.01
C HIS A 85 2.28 9.52 -9.66
N ILE A 86 1.77 8.80 -10.65
CA ILE A 86 0.85 7.68 -10.46
C ILE A 86 1.62 6.49 -9.91
N THR A 87 1.09 5.92 -8.84
CA THR A 87 1.76 4.83 -8.14
C THR A 87 1.22 3.47 -8.54
N THR A 88 2.03 2.43 -8.32
CA THR A 88 1.61 1.03 -8.50
C THR A 88 0.54 0.53 -7.52
N ARG A 89 -0.03 1.44 -6.71
CA ARG A 89 -1.17 1.24 -5.81
C ARG A 89 -2.33 2.19 -6.11
N GLN A 90 -2.39 2.74 -7.33
CA GLN A 90 -3.47 3.60 -7.79
C GLN A 90 -3.64 4.91 -6.98
N ASP A 91 -2.59 5.37 -6.31
CA ASP A 91 -2.52 6.69 -5.66
C ASP A 91 -1.72 7.69 -6.51
N PHE A 92 -1.77 8.97 -6.13
CA PHE A 92 -0.80 9.99 -6.52
C PHE A 92 0.28 10.19 -5.46
N GLN A 93 1.49 10.51 -5.91
CA GLN A 93 2.56 11.09 -5.11
C GLN A 93 2.94 12.48 -5.63
N PHE A 94 3.12 13.40 -4.69
CA PHE A 94 3.56 14.76 -4.91
C PHE A 94 4.93 14.93 -4.26
N TYR A 95 5.88 15.54 -4.96
CA TYR A 95 7.26 15.67 -4.48
C TYR A 95 7.65 17.12 -4.17
N PHE A 96 8.78 17.31 -3.49
CA PHE A 96 9.40 18.61 -3.23
C PHE A 96 8.58 19.60 -2.38
N ILE A 97 7.62 19.10 -1.60
CA ILE A 97 6.81 19.94 -0.70
C ILE A 97 7.63 20.23 0.56
N ARG A 98 7.77 21.50 0.95
CA ARG A 98 8.47 21.86 2.20
C ARG A 98 7.63 21.54 3.42
N LEU A 99 8.28 21.21 4.54
CA LEU A 99 7.61 20.78 5.78
C LEU A 99 6.55 21.78 6.26
N GLU A 100 6.88 23.07 6.26
CA GLU A 100 6.01 24.14 6.71
C GLU A 100 4.81 24.38 5.78
N GLN A 101 4.89 23.92 4.52
CA GLN A 101 3.84 24.03 3.52
C GLN A 101 2.86 22.86 3.55
N THR A 102 3.23 21.73 4.17
CA THR A 102 2.38 20.53 4.19
C THR A 102 0.98 20.79 4.76
N PRO A 103 0.73 21.64 5.79
CA PRO A 103 -0.64 21.89 6.25
C PRO A 103 -1.49 22.62 5.20
N ALA A 104 -0.91 23.52 4.42
CA ALA A 104 -1.61 24.23 3.36
C ALA A 104 -1.91 23.30 2.18
N PHE A 105 -0.92 22.47 1.81
CA PHE A 105 -1.07 21.44 0.79
C PHE A 105 -2.19 20.44 1.15
N LEU A 106 -2.17 19.87 2.36
CA LEU A 106 -3.20 18.95 2.84
C LEU A 106 -4.59 19.60 2.84
N LYS A 107 -4.68 20.88 3.20
CA LYS A 107 -5.94 21.62 3.19
C LYS A 107 -6.56 21.67 1.79
N ILE A 108 -5.75 21.88 0.74
CA ILE A 108 -6.24 21.87 -0.65
C ILE A 108 -6.78 20.48 -1.00
N LEU A 109 -6.00 19.43 -0.76
CA LEU A 109 -6.42 18.06 -1.06
C LEU A 109 -7.72 17.69 -0.34
N TYR A 110 -7.80 17.95 0.96
CA TYR A 110 -8.95 17.56 1.78
C TYR A 110 -10.21 18.31 1.36
N ASN A 111 -10.09 19.62 1.07
CA ASN A 111 -11.22 20.41 0.57
C ASN A 111 -11.70 19.95 -0.82
N GLY A 112 -10.79 19.49 -1.68
CA GLY A 112 -11.14 18.94 -2.99
C GLY A 112 -11.44 17.44 -3.00
N GLY A 113 -11.66 16.83 -1.82
CA GLY A 113 -12.14 15.45 -1.70
C GLY A 113 -11.07 14.36 -1.85
N LEU A 114 -9.78 14.69 -1.68
CA LEU A 114 -8.67 13.73 -1.69
C LEU A 114 -8.09 13.54 -0.28
N SER A 115 -7.99 12.30 0.19
CA SER A 115 -7.41 11.99 1.51
C SER A 115 -5.94 11.67 1.38
N THR A 116 -5.17 11.87 2.45
CA THR A 116 -3.82 11.31 2.62
C THR A 116 -3.72 10.43 3.87
N ARG A 117 -4.79 10.38 4.68
CA ARG A 117 -4.85 9.57 5.90
C ARG A 117 -4.68 8.10 5.53
N GLU A 118 -3.71 7.45 6.16
CA GLU A 118 -3.33 6.06 5.97
C GLU A 118 -2.87 5.69 4.54
N ALA A 119 -2.58 6.67 3.69
CA ALA A 119 -1.86 6.44 2.44
C ALA A 119 -0.50 5.78 2.74
N SER A 120 0.03 6.00 3.95
CA SER A 120 1.28 5.44 4.44
C SER A 120 1.34 5.14 5.94
N GLY A 121 2.53 4.77 6.44
CA GLY A 121 2.70 4.25 7.80
C GLY A 121 2.44 2.74 7.92
N ASN A 122 2.41 2.26 9.17
CA ASN A 122 2.05 0.88 9.52
C ASN A 122 0.54 0.81 9.78
N THR A 123 -0.22 0.73 8.69
CA THR A 123 -1.69 0.79 8.67
C THR A 123 -2.22 0.04 7.44
N PHE A 124 -3.53 0.03 7.26
CA PHE A 124 -4.21 -0.36 6.03
C PHE A 124 -3.97 0.69 4.95
N ARG A 125 -3.15 0.31 3.95
CA ARG A 125 -2.82 1.15 2.79
C ARG A 125 -4.03 1.29 1.86
N ASN A 126 -3.85 1.99 0.75
CA ASN A 126 -4.88 2.07 -0.29
C ASN A 126 -5.34 0.67 -0.74
N VAL A 127 -6.66 0.51 -0.84
CA VAL A 127 -7.29 -0.71 -1.36
C VAL A 127 -7.32 -0.59 -2.87
N VAL A 128 -6.60 -1.50 -3.53
CA VAL A 128 -6.47 -1.52 -5.00
C VAL A 128 -7.63 -2.32 -5.62
N ALA A 129 -8.01 -1.99 -6.85
CA ALA A 129 -9.01 -2.73 -7.61
C ALA A 129 -8.52 -3.08 -9.02
N CYS A 130 -9.30 -3.88 -9.75
CA CYS A 130 -9.10 -4.09 -11.19
C CYS A 130 -9.01 -2.75 -11.96
N PRO A 131 -8.24 -2.70 -13.06
CA PRO A 131 -8.07 -1.45 -13.83
C PRO A 131 -9.33 -0.96 -14.54
N LEU A 132 -10.35 -1.81 -14.73
CA LEU A 132 -11.65 -1.49 -15.33
C LEU A 132 -12.81 -1.68 -14.35
N ALA A 133 -12.55 -1.60 -13.05
CA ALA A 133 -13.57 -1.87 -12.04
C ALA A 133 -14.80 -0.97 -12.22
N GLY A 134 -15.98 -1.58 -12.33
CA GLY A 134 -17.26 -0.92 -12.58
C GLY A 134 -17.65 -0.83 -14.06
N PHE A 135 -16.72 -1.12 -14.97
CA PHE A 135 -16.86 -0.97 -16.42
C PHE A 135 -16.50 -2.22 -17.23
N CYS A 136 -15.94 -3.24 -16.58
CA CYS A 136 -15.41 -4.43 -17.24
C CYS A 136 -16.54 -5.35 -17.76
N PRO A 137 -16.49 -5.82 -19.02
CA PRO A 137 -17.44 -6.81 -19.54
C PRO A 137 -17.46 -8.16 -18.80
N HIS A 138 -16.40 -8.50 -18.05
CA HIS A 138 -16.24 -9.79 -17.38
C HIS A 138 -16.53 -9.74 -15.87
N GLU A 139 -16.77 -8.55 -15.29
CA GLU A 139 -16.90 -8.44 -13.84
C GLU A 139 -18.25 -8.96 -13.34
N LEU A 140 -18.21 -9.58 -12.16
CA LEU A 140 -19.39 -9.98 -11.40
C LEU A 140 -19.89 -8.85 -10.50
N VAL A 141 -18.99 -7.92 -10.13
CA VAL A 141 -19.24 -6.80 -9.22
C VAL A 141 -18.25 -5.67 -9.49
N ASP A 142 -18.65 -4.42 -9.28
CA ASP A 142 -17.75 -3.27 -9.30
C ASP A 142 -16.72 -3.38 -8.14
N ALA A 143 -15.52 -3.85 -8.46
CA ALA A 143 -14.43 -3.99 -7.49
C ALA A 143 -13.98 -2.66 -6.88
N GLY A 144 -14.22 -1.53 -7.56
CA GLY A 144 -13.88 -0.19 -7.09
C GLY A 144 -14.86 0.28 -6.02
N GLU A 145 -16.15 0.00 -6.17
CA GLU A 145 -17.16 0.23 -5.12
C GLU A 145 -16.83 -0.58 -3.85
N VAL A 146 -16.46 -1.86 -4.02
CA VAL A 146 -16.01 -2.71 -2.91
C VAL A 146 -14.77 -2.11 -2.24
N ALA A 147 -13.76 -1.69 -3.01
CA ALA A 147 -12.54 -1.07 -2.48
C ALA A 147 -12.81 0.22 -1.70
N GLN A 148 -13.74 1.06 -2.18
CA GLN A 148 -14.18 2.27 -1.49
C GLN A 148 -14.89 1.94 -0.18
N SER A 149 -15.82 0.97 -0.17
CA SER A 149 -16.52 0.52 1.03
C SER A 149 -15.56 0.01 2.10
N LEU A 150 -14.62 -0.87 1.73
CA LEU A 150 -13.59 -1.37 2.65
C LEU A 150 -12.70 -0.26 3.20
N SER A 151 -12.35 0.73 2.36
CA SER A 151 -11.54 1.87 2.82
C SER A 151 -12.32 2.77 3.79
N GLN A 152 -13.60 3.04 3.53
CA GLN A 152 -14.46 3.86 4.39
C GLN A 152 -14.72 3.21 5.75
N ASN A 153 -14.85 1.88 5.80
CA ASN A 153 -15.14 1.16 7.03
C ASN A 153 -13.94 1.13 8.01
N TRP A 154 -12.71 1.25 7.50
CA TRP A 154 -11.49 1.05 8.30
C TRP A 154 -10.66 2.30 8.54
N ILE A 155 -10.83 3.35 7.74
CA ILE A 155 -10.04 4.56 7.90
C ILE A 155 -10.29 5.18 9.28
N ARG A 156 -9.21 5.52 10.00
CA ARG A 156 -9.18 6.02 11.39
C ARG A 156 -9.57 5.01 12.45
N HIS A 157 -9.85 3.75 12.09
CA HIS A 157 -10.16 2.73 13.09
C HIS A 157 -8.93 2.52 14.01
N PRO A 158 -9.08 2.51 15.36
CA PRO A 158 -7.95 2.41 16.29
C PRO A 158 -7.05 1.20 15.98
N LEU A 159 -7.66 0.03 15.76
CA LEU A 159 -6.96 -1.20 15.40
C LEU A 159 -5.97 -1.07 14.24
N VAL A 160 -6.14 -0.11 13.31
CA VAL A 160 -5.25 0.01 12.14
C VAL A 160 -4.33 1.22 12.19
N GLN A 161 -4.26 1.97 13.29
CA GLN A 161 -3.39 3.16 13.36
C GLN A 161 -1.91 2.79 13.56
N HIS A 162 -1.60 1.82 14.42
CA HIS A 162 -0.23 1.34 14.67
C HIS A 162 -0.08 -0.18 14.51
N MET A 163 -0.34 -0.67 13.29
CA MET A 163 -0.10 -2.07 12.93
C MET A 163 1.39 -2.44 13.09
N PRO A 164 1.74 -3.73 13.22
CA PRO A 164 3.14 -4.17 13.18
C PRO A 164 3.88 -3.72 11.91
N ARG A 165 3.18 -3.71 10.77
CA ARG A 165 3.71 -3.29 9.48
C ARG A 165 2.58 -2.93 8.51
N LYS A 166 2.89 -2.19 7.44
CA LYS A 166 1.96 -1.87 6.34
C LYS A 166 1.19 -3.11 5.88
N PHE A 167 -0.11 -2.94 5.65
CA PHE A 167 -1.02 -3.98 5.19
C PHE A 167 -1.71 -3.51 3.91
N LYS A 168 -1.64 -4.31 2.85
CA LYS A 168 -2.12 -3.99 1.51
C LYS A 168 -3.28 -4.90 1.15
N THR A 169 -4.38 -4.30 0.71
CA THR A 169 -5.55 -5.02 0.24
C THR A 169 -5.78 -4.76 -1.24
N THR A 170 -6.29 -5.76 -1.95
CA THR A 170 -6.77 -5.62 -3.33
C THR A 170 -8.10 -6.34 -3.54
N VAL A 171 -8.86 -5.89 -4.52
CA VAL A 171 -10.16 -6.45 -4.89
C VAL A 171 -10.20 -6.71 -6.39
N SER A 172 -10.63 -7.91 -6.76
CA SER A 172 -10.83 -8.33 -8.14
C SER A 172 -12.30 -8.62 -8.38
N GLY A 173 -12.85 -8.02 -9.44
CA GLY A 173 -14.28 -8.11 -9.79
C GLY A 173 -14.70 -9.43 -10.43
N CYS A 174 -13.75 -10.31 -10.77
CA CYS A 174 -14.02 -11.65 -11.27
C CYS A 174 -12.81 -12.58 -11.06
N ALA A 175 -12.99 -13.85 -11.42
CA ALA A 175 -11.99 -14.91 -11.26
C ALA A 175 -10.67 -14.71 -12.03
N HIS A 176 -10.60 -13.77 -12.98
CA HIS A 176 -9.37 -13.45 -13.71
C HIS A 176 -8.32 -12.72 -12.85
N ASP A 177 -8.72 -12.16 -11.72
CA ASP A 177 -7.83 -11.54 -10.74
C ASP A 177 -6.89 -10.43 -11.29
N CYS A 178 -7.41 -9.58 -12.17
CA CYS A 178 -6.65 -8.43 -12.70
C CYS A 178 -6.22 -7.42 -11.62
N GLY A 179 -6.76 -7.50 -10.40
CA GLY A 179 -6.31 -6.76 -9.23
C GLY A 179 -4.97 -7.26 -8.63
N ALA A 180 -4.45 -8.38 -9.14
CA ALA A 180 -3.18 -9.01 -8.75
C ALA A 180 -3.13 -9.39 -7.26
N SER A 181 -4.10 -10.17 -6.79
CA SER A 181 -4.24 -10.58 -5.39
C SER A 181 -3.07 -11.39 -4.85
N ALA A 182 -2.34 -12.08 -5.73
CA ALA A 182 -1.18 -12.89 -5.40
C ALA A 182 -0.06 -12.12 -4.66
N ILE A 183 0.01 -10.78 -4.76
CA ILE A 183 1.14 -10.00 -4.24
C ILE A 183 0.80 -9.04 -3.10
N ASP A 184 -0.44 -9.07 -2.61
CA ASP A 184 -0.91 -8.20 -1.53
C ASP A 184 -1.17 -8.99 -0.24
N ASP A 185 -1.20 -8.31 0.90
CA ASP A 185 -1.34 -8.98 2.21
C ASP A 185 -2.71 -9.66 2.33
N LEU A 186 -3.73 -9.10 1.67
CA LEU A 186 -5.10 -9.61 1.58
C LEU A 186 -5.69 -9.32 0.19
N GLY A 187 -6.38 -10.29 -0.40
CA GLY A 187 -7.08 -10.16 -1.68
C GLY A 187 -8.48 -10.73 -1.62
N PHE A 188 -9.44 -10.02 -2.21
CA PHE A 188 -10.82 -10.47 -2.40
C PHE A 188 -11.09 -10.66 -3.89
N ILE A 189 -11.49 -11.86 -4.29
CA ILE A 189 -11.76 -12.20 -5.70
C ILE A 189 -13.23 -12.57 -5.82
N ALA A 190 -14.01 -11.75 -6.52
CA ALA A 190 -15.44 -12.00 -6.70
C ALA A 190 -15.68 -13.35 -7.41
N THR A 191 -16.62 -14.12 -6.87
CA THR A 191 -16.95 -15.47 -7.32
C THR A 191 -18.40 -15.82 -6.96
N THR A 192 -18.86 -16.97 -7.41
CA THR A 192 -20.18 -17.52 -7.05
C THR A 192 -20.03 -18.91 -6.44
N ARG A 193 -20.90 -19.26 -5.47
CA ARG A 193 -20.97 -20.60 -4.88
C ARG A 193 -22.41 -20.93 -4.52
N GLY A 194 -22.92 -22.05 -5.05
CA GLY A 194 -24.29 -22.49 -4.75
C GLY A 194 -25.37 -21.47 -5.12
N GLY A 195 -25.16 -20.68 -6.18
CA GLY A 195 -26.07 -19.61 -6.60
C GLY A 195 -25.94 -18.31 -5.80
N LEU A 196 -25.08 -18.25 -4.79
CA LEU A 196 -24.78 -17.04 -4.03
C LEU A 196 -23.56 -16.32 -4.59
N ASN A 197 -23.62 -15.00 -4.60
CA ASN A 197 -22.50 -14.13 -4.92
C ASN A 197 -21.65 -13.86 -3.69
N GLY A 198 -20.34 -13.86 -3.86
CA GLY A 198 -19.41 -13.62 -2.76
C GLY A 198 -17.98 -13.49 -3.24
N PHE A 199 -17.03 -13.73 -2.33
CA PHE A 199 -15.62 -13.52 -2.60
C PHE A 199 -14.80 -14.71 -2.11
N LYS A 200 -13.85 -15.13 -2.94
CA LYS A 200 -12.71 -15.94 -2.50
C LYS A 200 -11.71 -15.03 -1.81
N VAL A 201 -11.10 -15.52 -0.73
CA VAL A 201 -10.10 -14.78 0.06
C VAL A 201 -8.73 -15.41 -0.10
N VAL A 202 -7.76 -14.58 -0.50
CA VAL A 202 -6.34 -14.95 -0.48
C VAL A 202 -5.58 -14.02 0.46
N ALA A 203 -4.53 -14.51 1.11
CA ALA A 203 -3.74 -13.69 2.04
C ALA A 203 -2.29 -14.17 2.16
N GLY A 204 -1.45 -13.37 2.80
CA GLY A 204 -0.04 -13.71 3.03
C GLY A 204 0.87 -13.40 1.83
N GLY A 205 0.43 -12.56 0.89
CA GLY A 205 1.26 -12.12 -0.23
C GLY A 205 2.19 -10.95 0.11
N GLY A 206 3.21 -10.77 -0.73
CA GLY A 206 4.01 -9.56 -0.72
C GLY A 206 5.37 -9.73 -1.38
N LEU A 207 5.78 -8.74 -2.16
CA LEU A 207 7.08 -8.70 -2.85
C LEU A 207 8.25 -8.41 -1.88
N GLY A 208 8.73 -7.17 -1.75
CA GLY A 208 9.86 -6.86 -0.86
C GLY A 208 11.11 -7.71 -1.15
N ASN A 209 12.05 -7.81 -0.19
CA ASN A 209 13.30 -8.55 -0.39
C ASN A 209 13.10 -10.08 -0.52
N ARG A 210 12.15 -10.64 0.23
CA ARG A 210 11.80 -12.07 0.22
C ARG A 210 10.37 -12.22 -0.28
N PRO A 211 10.12 -12.29 -1.60
CA PRO A 211 8.76 -12.34 -2.14
C PRO A 211 8.03 -13.62 -1.70
N HIS A 212 6.73 -13.49 -1.47
CA HIS A 212 5.83 -14.60 -1.15
C HIS A 212 4.50 -14.39 -1.89
N THR A 213 3.97 -15.44 -2.51
CA THR A 213 2.66 -15.39 -3.18
C THR A 213 1.55 -15.64 -2.16
N ALA A 214 0.47 -14.88 -2.19
CA ALA A 214 -0.70 -15.12 -1.35
C ALA A 214 -1.28 -16.52 -1.57
N ILE A 215 -1.76 -17.12 -0.48
CA ILE A 215 -2.42 -18.43 -0.49
C ILE A 215 -3.92 -18.25 -0.26
N VAL A 216 -4.70 -19.25 -0.63
CA VAL A 216 -6.14 -19.26 -0.35
C VAL A 216 -6.36 -19.53 1.13
N VAL A 217 -7.10 -18.65 1.80
CA VAL A 217 -7.43 -18.79 3.23
C VAL A 217 -8.91 -19.09 3.46
N GLU A 218 -9.76 -18.67 2.53
CA GLU A 218 -11.18 -19.03 2.50
C GLU A 218 -11.65 -19.08 1.05
N GLU A 219 -12.38 -20.14 0.69
CA GLU A 219 -12.86 -20.33 -0.68
C GLU A 219 -14.08 -19.47 -0.98
N PHE A 220 -14.85 -19.09 0.04
CA PHE A 220 -16.04 -18.26 -0.13
C PHE A 220 -16.44 -17.53 1.15
N VAL A 221 -16.59 -16.21 1.06
CA VAL A 221 -17.25 -15.36 2.06
C VAL A 221 -18.32 -14.52 1.41
N LEU A 222 -19.37 -14.19 2.18
CA LEU A 222 -20.43 -13.30 1.73
C LEU A 222 -19.98 -11.82 1.74
N PRO A 223 -20.62 -10.94 0.94
CA PRO A 223 -20.25 -9.53 0.89
C PRO A 223 -20.22 -8.84 2.25
N GLU A 224 -21.19 -9.13 3.11
CA GLU A 224 -21.27 -8.53 4.45
C GLU A 224 -20.20 -9.04 5.44
N GLU A 225 -19.39 -10.02 5.05
CA GLU A 225 -18.31 -10.62 5.86
C GLU A 225 -16.94 -10.02 5.54
N LEU A 226 -16.80 -9.23 4.48
CA LEU A 226 -15.51 -8.67 4.05
C LEU A 226 -14.81 -7.85 5.15
N SER A 227 -15.58 -7.05 5.90
CA SER A 227 -15.02 -6.28 7.01
C SER A 227 -14.57 -7.19 8.17
N ALA A 228 -15.28 -8.30 8.43
CA ALA A 228 -14.88 -9.26 9.45
C ALA A 228 -13.58 -9.97 9.07
N VAL A 229 -13.37 -10.27 7.78
CA VAL A 229 -12.09 -10.80 7.26
C VAL A 229 -10.95 -9.80 7.50
N GLN A 230 -11.15 -8.51 7.19
CA GLN A 230 -10.15 -7.47 7.45
C GLN A 230 -9.82 -7.35 8.93
N GLU A 231 -10.83 -7.42 9.81
CA GLU A 231 -10.63 -7.39 11.25
C GLU A 231 -9.84 -8.59 11.76
N ALA A 232 -10.21 -9.80 11.31
CA ALA A 232 -9.52 -11.03 11.68
C ALA A 232 -8.03 -10.97 11.32
N PHE A 233 -7.70 -10.49 10.12
CA PHE A 233 -6.30 -10.29 9.72
C PHE A 233 -5.61 -9.17 10.48
N ALA A 234 -6.31 -8.08 10.82
CA ALA A 234 -5.72 -7.02 11.63
C ALA A 234 -5.33 -7.53 13.02
N ARG A 235 -6.22 -8.27 13.69
CA ARG A 235 -5.98 -8.90 14.99
C ARG A 235 -4.89 -9.95 14.92
N LEU A 236 -4.93 -10.82 13.93
CA LEU A 236 -3.89 -11.83 13.69
C LEU A 236 -2.51 -11.16 13.52
N HIS A 237 -2.44 -10.08 12.74
CA HIS A 237 -1.20 -9.34 12.54
C HIS A 237 -0.68 -8.76 13.85
N HIS A 238 -1.54 -8.09 14.64
CA HIS A 238 -1.17 -7.57 15.96
C HIS A 238 -0.66 -8.64 16.91
N ALA A 239 -1.32 -9.79 16.94
CA ALA A 239 -1.01 -10.87 17.87
C ALA A 239 0.27 -11.63 17.52
N GLN A 240 0.53 -11.88 16.22
CA GLN A 240 1.54 -12.85 15.81
C GLN A 240 2.76 -12.26 15.08
N SER A 241 2.63 -11.07 14.49
CA SER A 241 3.72 -10.48 13.70
C SER A 241 4.80 -9.84 14.57
N ASN A 242 6.03 -9.97 14.11
CA ASN A 242 7.19 -9.42 14.79
C ASN A 242 7.12 -7.88 14.81
N ARG A 243 7.27 -7.25 15.99
CA ARG A 243 7.34 -5.79 16.15
C ARG A 243 8.76 -5.27 16.39
N GLU A 244 9.71 -6.16 16.68
CA GLU A 244 11.11 -5.85 16.98
C GLU A 244 11.95 -5.86 15.70
N ASN A 245 11.89 -6.94 14.92
CA ASN A 245 12.56 -7.05 13.63
C ASN A 245 11.63 -6.62 12.49
N LYS A 246 11.74 -5.34 12.11
CA LYS A 246 10.98 -4.71 11.00
C LYS A 246 11.10 -5.43 9.65
N ASN A 247 12.20 -6.15 9.40
CA ASN A 247 12.41 -6.90 8.16
C ASN A 247 11.61 -8.21 8.12
N ALA A 248 11.08 -8.64 9.27
CA ALA A 248 10.25 -9.84 9.44
C ALA A 248 8.82 -9.51 9.94
N SER A 249 8.39 -8.24 9.86
CA SER A 249 7.11 -7.77 10.43
C SER A 249 5.90 -7.84 9.50
N ARG A 250 6.07 -8.17 8.21
CA ARG A 250 4.93 -8.31 7.27
C ARG A 250 4.20 -9.63 7.52
N ILE A 251 2.88 -9.64 7.28
CA ILE A 251 2.03 -10.79 7.60
C ILE A 251 2.45 -12.07 6.85
N LYS A 252 3.01 -11.95 5.65
CA LYS A 252 3.55 -13.09 4.89
C LYS A 252 4.56 -13.95 5.66
N PHE A 253 5.32 -13.37 6.60
CA PHE A 253 6.28 -14.15 7.39
C PHE A 253 5.59 -15.06 8.42
N LEU A 254 4.29 -14.84 8.68
CA LEU A 254 3.49 -15.80 9.46
C LEU A 254 3.26 -17.09 8.67
N VAL A 255 3.16 -17.01 7.33
CA VAL A 255 3.08 -18.22 6.49
C VAL A 255 4.38 -19.02 6.60
N ASP A 256 5.54 -18.35 6.51
CA ASP A 256 6.85 -19.00 6.70
C ASP A 256 6.98 -19.62 8.11
N ARG A 257 6.42 -18.97 9.14
CA ARG A 257 6.54 -19.39 10.55
C ARG A 257 5.62 -20.55 10.91
N PHE A 258 4.38 -20.53 10.45
CA PHE A 258 3.33 -21.49 10.86
C PHE A 258 2.97 -22.50 9.77
N GLY A 259 3.52 -22.36 8.56
CA GLY A 259 3.07 -23.09 7.37
C GLY A 259 1.72 -22.59 6.87
N GLU A 260 1.33 -23.03 5.67
CA GLU A 260 0.05 -22.65 5.07
C GLU A 260 -1.14 -23.07 5.94
N GLU A 261 -1.16 -24.33 6.40
CA GLU A 261 -2.24 -24.86 7.24
C GLU A 261 -2.36 -24.13 8.58
N GLY A 262 -1.23 -23.86 9.24
CA GLY A 262 -1.20 -23.13 10.51
C GLY A 262 -1.64 -21.67 10.35
N PHE A 263 -1.24 -21.00 9.28
CA PHE A 263 -1.69 -19.64 8.98
C PHE A 263 -3.21 -19.58 8.72
N VAL A 264 -3.76 -20.55 7.98
CA VAL A 264 -5.19 -20.67 7.74
C VAL A 264 -5.94 -20.96 9.05
N ALA A 265 -5.43 -21.84 9.91
CA ALA A 265 -6.04 -22.15 11.20
C ALA A 265 -6.13 -20.91 12.11
N LEU A 266 -5.04 -20.13 12.19
CA LEU A 266 -5.00 -18.87 12.95
C LEU A 266 -5.99 -17.84 12.41
N PHE A 267 -6.12 -17.73 11.08
CA PHE A 267 -7.13 -16.87 10.47
C PHE A 267 -8.56 -17.33 10.83
N LYS A 268 -8.85 -18.62 10.70
CA LYS A 268 -10.19 -19.17 10.98
C LYS A 268 -10.62 -18.97 12.41
N GLU A 269 -9.72 -19.20 13.37
CA GLU A 269 -9.99 -18.95 14.80
C GLU A 269 -10.41 -17.49 15.04
N GLN A 270 -9.64 -16.53 14.50
CA GLN A 270 -9.97 -15.11 14.61
C GLN A 270 -11.28 -14.78 13.87
N PHE A 271 -11.47 -15.32 12.67
CA PHE A 271 -12.65 -15.05 11.85
C PHE A 271 -13.94 -15.56 12.50
N GLU A 272 -13.94 -16.78 13.04
CA GLU A 272 -15.06 -17.34 13.82
C GLU A 272 -15.40 -16.47 15.03
N ARG A 273 -14.39 -15.97 15.75
CA ARG A 273 -14.61 -15.04 16.88
C ARG A 273 -15.29 -13.75 16.44
N ILE A 274 -14.85 -13.16 15.32
CA ILE A 274 -15.42 -11.90 14.81
C ILE A 274 -16.82 -12.11 14.25
N GLN A 275 -17.12 -13.26 13.64
CA GLN A 275 -18.46 -13.56 13.14
C GLN A 275 -19.54 -13.57 14.25
N LYS A 276 -19.17 -13.81 15.51
CA LYS A 276 -20.07 -13.70 16.66
C LYS A 276 -20.57 -12.27 16.93
N LEU A 277 -19.80 -11.25 16.55
CA LEU A 277 -20.08 -9.82 16.80
C LEU A 277 -21.23 -9.25 15.96
N ASN A 278 -22.10 -10.12 15.45
CA ASN A 278 -22.93 -9.93 14.29
C ASN A 278 -23.85 -8.70 14.38
N ARG A 279 -23.44 -7.64 13.69
CA ARG A 279 -24.36 -6.81 12.89
C ARG A 279 -23.79 -6.69 11.50
N LYS A 280 -23.98 -7.75 10.70
CA LYS A 280 -23.89 -7.72 9.25
C LYS A 280 -24.73 -6.53 8.75
N LYS A 281 -24.09 -5.39 8.47
CA LYS A 281 -24.71 -4.39 7.61
C LYS A 281 -24.70 -5.00 6.22
N PRO A 282 -25.85 -5.22 5.57
CA PRO A 282 -25.86 -5.70 4.20
C PRO A 282 -25.00 -4.76 3.36
N LEU A 283 -23.93 -5.29 2.77
CA LEU A 283 -23.22 -4.61 1.69
C LEU A 283 -23.93 -5.02 0.41
N ASP A 284 -24.85 -4.16 -0.01
CA ASP A 284 -25.66 -4.36 -1.22
C ASP A 284 -24.88 -3.85 -2.44
N PHE A 285 -23.89 -4.62 -2.87
CA PHE A 285 -23.16 -4.32 -4.10
C PHE A 285 -23.98 -4.75 -5.31
N GLN A 286 -23.85 -4.00 -6.41
CA GLN A 286 -24.49 -4.39 -7.67
C GLN A 286 -23.75 -5.56 -8.32
N TRP A 287 -24.37 -6.73 -8.27
CA TRP A 287 -23.90 -7.91 -8.97
C TRP A 287 -24.42 -7.97 -10.40
N ARG A 288 -23.57 -8.37 -11.33
CA ARG A 288 -23.83 -8.35 -12.78
C ARG A 288 -23.54 -9.71 -13.40
N THR A 289 -24.20 -9.98 -14.53
CA THR A 289 -23.85 -11.10 -15.40
C THR A 289 -22.81 -10.62 -16.41
N PRO A 290 -21.68 -11.30 -16.58
CA PRO A 290 -20.70 -10.97 -17.61
C PRO A 290 -21.34 -10.86 -19.00
N THR A 291 -20.95 -9.84 -19.76
CA THR A 291 -21.37 -9.61 -21.15
C THR A 291 -20.37 -10.16 -22.16
N ALA A 292 -19.21 -10.64 -21.69
CA ALA A 292 -18.18 -11.26 -22.51
C ALA A 292 -17.59 -12.51 -21.82
N GLU A 293 -17.07 -13.42 -22.65
CA GLU A 293 -16.38 -14.65 -22.23
C GLU A 293 -14.92 -14.65 -22.69
N GLY A 294 -14.09 -15.52 -22.11
CA GLY A 294 -12.67 -15.63 -22.46
C GLY A 294 -11.78 -14.66 -21.67
N GLN A 295 -10.67 -14.25 -22.29
CA GLN A 295 -9.69 -13.35 -21.64
C GLN A 295 -10.27 -11.95 -21.46
N PRO A 296 -10.10 -11.34 -20.27
CA PRO A 296 -10.58 -9.99 -20.02
C PRO A 296 -9.75 -8.98 -20.82
N PRO A 297 -10.32 -7.81 -21.16
CA PRO A 297 -9.57 -6.73 -21.76
C PRO A 297 -8.38 -6.32 -20.91
N SER A 298 -7.28 -5.97 -21.59
CA SER A 298 -6.06 -5.51 -20.97
C SER A 298 -5.93 -4.00 -21.11
N VAL A 299 -5.32 -3.34 -20.13
CA VAL A 299 -4.90 -1.93 -20.27
C VAL A 299 -3.89 -1.73 -21.42
N ARG A 300 -3.34 -2.82 -21.97
CA ARG A 300 -2.47 -2.78 -23.15
C ARG A 300 -3.25 -2.54 -24.45
N ASP A 301 -4.51 -2.96 -24.51
CA ASP A 301 -5.36 -2.84 -25.70
C ASP A 301 -5.60 -1.36 -26.08
N GLY A 302 -5.49 -0.45 -25.12
CA GLY A 302 -5.51 1.00 -25.32
C GLY A 302 -6.92 1.58 -25.47
N ILE A 303 -7.77 0.95 -26.29
CA ILE A 303 -9.20 1.25 -26.40
C ILE A 303 -9.97 -0.01 -26.03
N ILE A 304 -10.86 0.09 -25.05
CA ILE A 304 -11.50 -1.07 -24.43
C ILE A 304 -13.01 -0.88 -24.44
N ALA A 305 -13.75 -1.87 -24.94
CA ALA A 305 -15.20 -1.90 -24.84
C ALA A 305 -15.66 -2.17 -23.39
N GLN A 306 -16.69 -1.46 -22.95
CA GLN A 306 -17.31 -1.60 -21.63
C GLN A 306 -18.59 -2.44 -21.71
N HIS A 307 -19.08 -2.91 -20.56
CA HIS A 307 -20.29 -3.75 -20.49
C HIS A 307 -21.57 -3.05 -20.97
N ASP A 308 -21.58 -1.73 -21.04
CA ASP A 308 -22.73 -0.89 -21.39
C ASP A 308 -22.67 -0.33 -22.83
N GLY A 309 -21.69 -0.79 -23.63
CA GLY A 309 -21.50 -0.34 -25.00
C GLY A 309 -20.69 0.95 -25.17
N ARG A 310 -20.27 1.58 -24.07
CA ARG A 310 -19.30 2.70 -24.10
C ARG A 310 -17.87 2.18 -24.12
N ILE A 311 -16.90 3.09 -24.16
CA ILE A 311 -15.48 2.73 -24.20
C ILE A 311 -14.69 3.34 -23.04
N ALA A 312 -13.61 2.66 -22.70
CA ALA A 312 -12.52 3.20 -21.92
C ALA A 312 -11.30 3.45 -22.82
N ILE A 313 -10.61 4.56 -22.62
CA ILE A 313 -9.36 4.88 -23.31
C ILE A 313 -8.24 5.00 -22.29
N VAL A 314 -7.19 4.21 -22.49
CA VAL A 314 -5.97 4.23 -21.68
C VAL A 314 -5.06 5.36 -22.14
N ILE A 315 -4.66 6.19 -21.18
CA ILE A 315 -3.71 7.28 -21.31
C ILE A 315 -2.44 6.85 -20.59
N ARG A 316 -1.28 6.96 -21.25
CA ARG A 316 0.01 6.49 -20.73
C ARG A 316 0.96 7.67 -20.52
N PRO A 317 0.99 8.25 -19.32
CA PRO A 317 2.04 9.18 -18.95
C PRO A 317 3.38 8.45 -18.86
N PRO A 318 4.46 8.98 -19.47
CA PRO A 318 5.78 8.38 -19.36
C PRO A 318 6.18 8.17 -17.90
N LEU A 319 6.46 6.92 -17.53
CA LEU A 319 6.81 6.51 -16.15
C LEU A 319 5.77 6.92 -15.08
N GLY A 320 4.52 7.14 -15.49
CA GLY A 320 3.45 7.61 -14.61
C GLY A 320 3.58 9.06 -14.15
N MET A 321 4.42 9.88 -14.80
CA MET A 321 4.65 11.28 -14.44
C MET A 321 3.75 12.20 -15.27
N ILE A 322 3.05 13.12 -14.60
CA ILE A 322 2.14 14.09 -15.22
C ILE A 322 2.35 15.46 -14.58
N ASP A 323 2.66 16.48 -15.38
CA ASP A 323 2.67 17.86 -14.89
C ASP A 323 1.26 18.40 -14.63
N SER A 324 1.17 19.40 -13.75
CA SER A 324 -0.10 19.97 -13.32
C SER A 324 -0.96 20.49 -14.48
N GLN A 325 -0.37 21.20 -15.46
CA GLN A 325 -1.13 21.82 -16.54
C GLN A 325 -1.74 20.77 -17.46
N ARG A 326 -0.98 19.72 -17.77
CA ARG A 326 -1.49 18.59 -18.55
C ARG A 326 -2.59 17.83 -17.82
N LEU A 327 -2.47 17.60 -16.50
CA LEU A 327 -3.55 16.96 -15.73
C LEU A 327 -4.85 17.79 -15.72
N PHE A 328 -4.73 19.11 -15.56
CA PHE A 328 -5.88 20.03 -15.68
C PHE A 328 -6.55 19.91 -17.04
N THR A 329 -5.77 20.10 -18.11
CA THR A 329 -6.30 20.14 -19.48
C THR A 329 -6.90 18.79 -19.89
N MET A 330 -6.24 17.68 -19.52
CA MET A 330 -6.77 16.33 -19.73
C MET A 330 -8.10 16.10 -19.02
N SER A 331 -8.27 16.65 -17.81
CA SER A 331 -9.54 16.56 -17.06
C SER A 331 -10.66 17.32 -17.77
N ASP A 332 -10.37 18.51 -18.30
CA ASP A 332 -11.34 19.31 -19.06
C ASP A 332 -11.75 18.62 -20.37
N ILE A 333 -10.79 18.03 -21.09
CA ILE A 333 -11.05 17.25 -22.31
C ILE A 333 -11.94 16.05 -21.99
N ALA A 334 -11.61 15.27 -20.96
CA ALA A 334 -12.36 14.07 -20.62
C ALA A 334 -13.81 14.39 -20.23
N GLU A 335 -14.01 15.38 -19.37
CA GLU A 335 -15.34 15.81 -18.94
C GLU A 335 -16.15 16.38 -20.12
N ALA A 336 -15.54 17.22 -20.96
CA ALA A 336 -16.23 17.82 -22.12
C ALA A 336 -16.63 16.80 -23.18
N LEU A 337 -15.86 15.71 -23.32
CA LEU A 337 -16.13 14.64 -24.29
C LEU A 337 -16.96 13.48 -23.73
N GLY A 338 -17.47 13.63 -22.50
CA GLY A 338 -18.46 12.72 -21.92
C GLY A 338 -17.89 11.52 -21.18
N ALA A 339 -16.61 11.52 -20.80
CA ALA A 339 -16.09 10.54 -19.86
C ALA A 339 -16.77 10.70 -18.49
N GLU A 340 -16.92 9.61 -17.74
CA GLU A 340 -17.54 9.65 -16.41
C GLU A 340 -16.54 9.97 -15.29
N GLU A 341 -15.36 9.36 -15.35
CA GLU A 341 -14.30 9.53 -14.36
C GLU A 341 -12.95 9.05 -14.91
N PHE A 342 -11.91 9.20 -14.09
CA PHE A 342 -10.63 8.53 -14.29
C PHE A 342 -10.45 7.32 -13.38
N ILE A 343 -9.75 6.30 -13.87
CA ILE A 343 -9.24 5.19 -13.05
C ILE A 343 -7.72 5.11 -13.18
N LEU A 344 -7.01 5.29 -12.06
CA LEU A 344 -5.57 5.09 -11.98
C LEU A 344 -5.24 3.60 -11.93
N THR A 345 -4.18 3.15 -12.61
CA THR A 345 -3.81 1.72 -12.67
C THR A 345 -2.55 1.38 -11.88
N ARG A 346 -2.36 0.08 -11.62
CA ARG A 346 -1.10 -0.45 -11.04
C ARG A 346 0.09 -0.29 -11.99
N ASP A 347 -0.18 -0.11 -13.27
CA ASP A 347 0.80 0.10 -14.34
C ASP A 347 1.15 1.57 -14.52
N GLN A 348 0.75 2.41 -13.57
CA GLN A 348 1.02 3.85 -13.55
C GLN A 348 0.37 4.61 -14.73
N ASN A 349 -0.75 4.09 -15.23
CA ASN A 349 -1.55 4.69 -16.30
C ASN A 349 -2.85 5.31 -15.75
N ILE A 350 -3.57 6.04 -16.61
CA ILE A 350 -4.91 6.58 -16.34
C ILE A 350 -5.87 6.07 -17.41
N LEU A 351 -7.07 5.62 -17.02
CA LEU A 351 -8.16 5.33 -17.94
C LEU A 351 -9.21 6.42 -17.85
N ALA A 352 -9.61 6.99 -19.00
CA ALA A 352 -10.87 7.71 -19.12
C ALA A 352 -11.97 6.69 -19.44
N VAL A 353 -12.94 6.54 -18.56
CA VAL A 353 -14.00 5.51 -18.65
C VAL A 353 -15.36 6.13 -18.97
N GLY A 354 -16.27 5.36 -19.57
CA GLY A 354 -17.62 5.80 -19.86
C GLY A 354 -17.72 6.76 -21.06
N LEU A 355 -16.71 6.78 -21.92
CA LEU A 355 -16.69 7.64 -23.09
C LEU A 355 -17.67 7.13 -24.16
N PRO A 356 -18.47 8.01 -24.78
CA PRO A 356 -19.20 7.67 -25.99
C PRO A 356 -18.25 7.28 -27.12
N GLU A 357 -18.65 6.29 -27.92
CA GLU A 357 -17.83 5.77 -29.02
C GLU A 357 -17.55 6.84 -30.10
N GLU A 358 -18.48 7.78 -30.29
CA GLU A 358 -18.35 8.93 -31.19
C GLU A 358 -17.27 9.93 -30.74
N SER A 359 -16.99 10.02 -29.44
CA SER A 359 -15.96 10.91 -28.89
C SER A 359 -14.55 10.36 -29.07
N ARG A 360 -14.40 9.07 -29.39
CA ARG A 360 -13.11 8.35 -29.46
C ARG A 360 -12.04 9.08 -30.27
N ALA A 361 -12.35 9.45 -31.51
CA ALA A 361 -11.36 10.01 -32.42
C ALA A 361 -10.85 11.37 -31.93
N LEU A 362 -11.77 12.23 -31.48
CA LEU A 362 -11.44 13.56 -30.96
C LEU A 362 -10.69 13.47 -29.63
N PHE A 363 -11.13 12.59 -28.72
CA PHE A 363 -10.45 12.36 -27.44
C PHE A 363 -9.00 11.92 -27.65
N VAL A 364 -8.79 10.90 -28.49
CA VAL A 364 -7.43 10.41 -28.79
C VAL A 364 -6.55 11.51 -29.40
N ALA A 365 -7.09 12.31 -30.33
CA ALA A 365 -6.35 13.41 -30.94
C ALA A 365 -5.91 14.46 -29.91
N GLN A 366 -6.82 14.95 -29.07
CA GLN A 366 -6.53 15.98 -28.07
C GLN A 366 -5.58 15.50 -26.97
N ILE A 367 -5.70 14.24 -26.53
CA ILE A 367 -4.75 13.66 -25.56
C ILE A 367 -3.34 13.51 -26.16
N ARG A 368 -3.24 13.16 -27.45
CA ARG A 368 -1.94 13.11 -28.15
C ARG A 368 -1.33 14.50 -28.32
N GLU A 369 -2.13 15.54 -28.54
CA GLU A 369 -1.67 16.93 -28.56
C GLU A 369 -1.07 17.39 -27.21
N LEU A 370 -1.54 16.82 -26.09
CA LEU A 370 -0.90 17.02 -24.78
C LEU A 370 0.44 16.30 -24.63
N GLY A 371 0.81 15.43 -25.57
CA GLY A 371 2.04 14.64 -25.53
C GLY A 371 1.91 13.31 -24.81
N PHE A 372 0.68 12.83 -24.55
CA PHE A 372 0.45 11.50 -23.99
C PHE A 372 0.11 10.48 -25.07
N GLU A 373 0.48 9.23 -24.84
CA GLU A 373 -0.03 8.14 -25.65
C GLU A 373 -1.46 7.81 -25.24
N ALA A 374 -2.34 7.75 -26.22
CA ALA A 374 -3.71 7.29 -26.08
C ALA A 374 -4.17 6.58 -27.36
N GLY A 375 -5.16 5.69 -27.22
CA GLY A 375 -5.73 4.93 -28.33
C GLY A 375 -5.01 3.60 -28.60
N VAL A 376 -5.05 3.13 -29.86
CA VAL A 376 -4.40 1.89 -30.33
C VAL A 376 -2.93 1.88 -29.91
N GLN A 377 -2.47 0.72 -29.44
CA GLN A 377 -1.10 0.51 -28.94
C GLN A 377 -0.05 0.98 -29.95
N SER A 378 0.96 1.69 -29.46
CA SER A 378 2.13 2.06 -30.25
C SER A 378 2.85 0.79 -30.74
N ASP A 379 3.51 0.86 -31.90
CA ASP A 379 4.41 -0.21 -32.36
C ASP A 379 5.65 -0.36 -31.44
N ALA A 380 5.85 0.56 -30.49
CA ALA A 380 6.94 0.55 -29.53
C ALA A 380 6.52 -0.02 -28.15
N LEU A 381 7.52 -0.36 -27.32
CA LEU A 381 7.32 -0.75 -25.92
C LEU A 381 6.49 0.29 -25.17
N SER A 382 5.36 -0.14 -24.59
CA SER A 382 4.36 0.76 -24.01
C SER A 382 4.09 0.57 -22.50
N ASP A 383 4.49 -0.57 -21.91
CA ASP A 383 4.20 -0.89 -20.50
C ASP A 383 5.49 -1.04 -19.67
N MET A 384 5.93 0.10 -19.12
CA MET A 384 7.11 0.18 -18.26
C MET A 384 6.76 0.89 -16.95
N VAL A 385 7.09 0.24 -15.85
CA VAL A 385 6.91 0.78 -14.50
C VAL A 385 8.24 0.91 -13.80
N SER A 386 8.45 2.06 -13.17
CA SER A 386 9.63 2.31 -12.35
C SER A 386 9.26 2.95 -11.02
N CYS A 387 10.01 2.59 -9.98
CA CYS A 387 9.98 3.39 -8.76
C CYS A 387 10.95 4.57 -8.87
N PRO A 388 10.84 5.60 -8.02
CA PRO A 388 11.73 6.75 -8.12
C PRO A 388 13.23 6.43 -8.01
N GLY A 389 13.61 5.39 -7.26
CA GLY A 389 15.03 5.10 -7.01
C GLY A 389 15.74 6.28 -6.34
N THR A 390 17.01 6.50 -6.63
CA THR A 390 17.80 7.60 -6.06
C THR A 390 17.35 9.00 -6.48
N SER A 391 16.42 9.15 -7.44
CA SER A 391 15.90 10.47 -7.83
C SER A 391 15.26 11.22 -6.66
N THR A 392 14.48 10.53 -5.81
CA THR A 392 13.85 11.12 -4.61
C THR A 392 13.83 10.19 -3.40
N CYS A 393 14.07 8.88 -3.55
CA CYS A 393 13.93 7.93 -2.46
C CYS A 393 15.19 7.89 -1.58
N PRO A 394 15.09 8.08 -0.24
CA PRO A 394 16.24 8.02 0.67
C PRO A 394 16.98 6.68 0.66
N ILE A 395 16.27 5.59 0.35
CA ILE A 395 16.81 4.22 0.32
C ILE A 395 17.03 3.68 -1.10
N GLY A 396 16.88 4.52 -2.11
CA GLY A 396 17.29 4.16 -3.46
C GLY A 396 18.78 3.78 -3.44
N ILE A 397 19.11 2.65 -4.05
CA ILE A 397 20.49 2.25 -4.32
C ILE A 397 20.91 2.87 -5.65
N THR A 398 20.12 2.71 -6.70
CA THR A 398 20.41 3.22 -8.06
C THR A 398 19.22 4.01 -8.60
N ASN A 399 19.47 4.88 -9.57
CA ASN A 399 18.44 5.68 -10.22
C ASN A 399 17.61 4.86 -11.22
N SER A 400 16.58 4.15 -10.72
CA SER A 400 15.68 3.38 -11.57
C SER A 400 14.84 4.23 -12.52
N ASN A 401 14.56 5.48 -12.19
CA ASN A 401 13.84 6.39 -13.10
C ASN A 401 14.72 6.79 -14.28
N ALA A 402 16.01 7.05 -14.07
CA ALA A 402 16.94 7.35 -15.16
C ALA A 402 17.09 6.16 -16.11
N LEU A 403 17.28 4.93 -15.59
CA LEU A 403 17.33 3.73 -16.43
C LEU A 403 16.04 3.56 -17.24
N ALA A 404 14.89 3.75 -16.60
CA ALA A 404 13.60 3.65 -17.26
C ALA A 404 13.43 4.72 -18.37
N ALA A 405 13.90 5.95 -18.12
CA ALA A 405 13.90 7.02 -19.12
C ALA A 405 14.81 6.71 -20.31
N GLU A 406 16.01 6.16 -20.07
CA GLU A 406 16.94 5.74 -21.14
C GLU A 406 16.36 4.61 -22.01
N ILE A 407 15.61 3.68 -21.42
CA ILE A 407 14.90 2.62 -22.16
C ILE A 407 13.71 3.24 -22.91
N ASN A 408 12.93 4.10 -22.27
CA ASN A 408 11.76 4.74 -22.88
C ASN A 408 12.15 5.63 -24.08
N ALA A 409 13.29 6.31 -24.03
CA ALA A 409 13.82 7.09 -25.15
C ALA A 409 14.27 6.23 -26.35
N ASP A 410 14.49 4.92 -26.14
CA ASP A 410 14.94 3.95 -27.15
C ASP A 410 13.92 2.80 -27.32
N ARG A 411 12.67 3.06 -26.95
CA ARG A 411 11.60 2.05 -26.91
C ARG A 411 11.28 1.43 -28.28
N GLU A 412 11.58 2.13 -29.37
CA GLU A 412 11.41 1.63 -30.74
C GLU A 412 12.34 0.44 -31.00
N SER A 413 13.50 0.40 -30.35
CA SER A 413 14.44 -0.71 -30.50
C SER A 413 14.05 -1.97 -29.72
N PHE A 414 12.89 -1.94 -29.04
CA PHE A 414 12.25 -3.05 -28.34
C PHE A 414 10.92 -3.47 -29.01
N ALA A 415 10.60 -2.97 -30.21
CA ALA A 415 9.29 -3.13 -30.86
C ALA A 415 8.83 -4.59 -31.06
N GLU A 416 9.77 -5.54 -31.25
CA GLU A 416 9.47 -6.98 -31.40
C GLU A 416 8.78 -7.59 -30.17
N LEU A 417 8.95 -6.97 -29.01
CA LEU A 417 8.36 -7.36 -27.73
C LEU A 417 7.63 -6.20 -27.07
N ARG A 418 6.93 -5.39 -27.88
CA ARG A 418 6.14 -4.25 -27.40
C ARG A 418 5.12 -4.59 -26.30
N ASP A 419 4.67 -5.85 -26.25
CA ASP A 419 3.69 -6.36 -25.29
C ASP A 419 4.29 -6.82 -23.96
N ALA A 420 5.62 -6.91 -23.88
CA ALA A 420 6.31 -7.34 -22.67
C ALA A 420 6.33 -6.21 -21.63
N THR A 421 6.19 -6.60 -20.36
CA THR A 421 6.24 -5.66 -19.24
C THR A 421 7.62 -5.53 -18.64
N ILE A 422 8.06 -4.29 -18.46
CA ILE A 422 9.35 -3.99 -17.83
C ILE A 422 9.11 -3.34 -16.48
N ARG A 423 9.64 -3.95 -15.42
CA ARG A 423 9.40 -3.54 -14.03
C ARG A 423 10.71 -3.25 -13.31
N ILE A 424 11.00 -1.99 -13.05
CA ILE A 424 12.31 -1.55 -12.54
C ILE A 424 12.18 -1.00 -11.11
N SER A 425 13.09 -1.41 -10.22
CA SER A 425 13.15 -0.91 -8.85
C SER A 425 14.56 -0.47 -8.48
N GLY A 426 14.70 0.72 -7.90
CA GLY A 426 15.98 1.23 -7.42
C GLY A 426 16.49 0.57 -6.13
N CYS A 427 15.81 -0.45 -5.59
CA CYS A 427 16.30 -1.32 -4.52
C CYS A 427 15.47 -2.62 -4.45
N HIS A 428 15.86 -3.54 -3.56
CA HIS A 428 15.19 -4.82 -3.30
C HIS A 428 13.74 -4.72 -2.75
N ASN A 429 13.23 -3.53 -2.40
CA ASN A 429 11.88 -3.40 -1.83
C ASN A 429 10.73 -3.62 -2.84
N SER A 430 11.04 -3.66 -4.14
CA SER A 430 10.07 -3.97 -5.20
C SER A 430 8.90 -3.00 -5.31
N CYS A 431 9.14 -1.70 -5.10
CA CYS A 431 8.11 -0.67 -5.26
C CYS A 431 7.63 -0.54 -6.72
N GLY A 432 8.53 -0.78 -7.69
CA GLY A 432 8.20 -0.90 -9.12
C GLY A 432 7.77 -2.32 -9.52
N GLN A 433 7.55 -3.22 -8.55
CA GLN A 433 7.00 -4.56 -8.77
C GLN A 433 7.84 -5.47 -9.68
N HIS A 434 9.17 -5.37 -9.60
CA HIS A 434 10.11 -6.13 -10.45
C HIS A 434 9.91 -7.66 -10.44
N HIS A 435 9.38 -8.23 -9.37
CA HIS A 435 9.15 -9.69 -9.31
C HIS A 435 8.01 -10.17 -10.22
N ILE A 436 7.13 -9.28 -10.69
CA ILE A 436 5.93 -9.63 -11.46
C ILE A 436 5.88 -9.00 -12.85
N GLY A 437 7.04 -8.59 -13.37
CA GLY A 437 7.18 -8.24 -14.78
C GLY A 437 7.61 -9.44 -15.61
N ASP A 438 7.30 -9.39 -16.90
CA ASP A 438 7.93 -10.24 -17.91
C ASP A 438 9.45 -10.14 -17.80
N PHE A 439 9.95 -8.91 -17.65
CA PHE A 439 11.33 -8.59 -17.35
C PHE A 439 11.41 -7.61 -16.17
N GLY A 440 11.94 -8.10 -15.06
CA GLY A 440 12.13 -7.35 -13.82
C GLY A 440 13.58 -7.00 -13.58
N LEU A 441 13.82 -5.81 -13.02
CA LEU A 441 15.15 -5.36 -12.62
C LEU A 441 15.08 -4.73 -11.23
N HIS A 442 15.98 -5.13 -10.34
CA HIS A 442 16.15 -4.43 -9.07
C HIS A 442 17.59 -4.08 -8.77
N ALA A 443 17.80 -2.89 -8.22
CA ALA A 443 19.13 -2.43 -7.93
C ALA A 443 19.71 -3.02 -6.64
N LEU A 444 21.01 -3.27 -6.66
CA LEU A 444 21.83 -3.66 -5.53
C LEU A 444 23.24 -3.10 -5.67
N ALA A 445 23.98 -3.03 -4.56
CA ALA A 445 25.38 -2.63 -4.57
C ALA A 445 26.27 -3.88 -4.55
N LYS A 446 27.25 -3.95 -5.45
CA LYS A 446 28.34 -4.93 -5.41
C LYS A 446 29.68 -4.19 -5.49
N LYS A 447 30.79 -4.94 -5.38
CA LYS A 447 32.13 -4.40 -5.59
C LYS A 447 32.68 -4.83 -6.94
N ILE A 448 33.31 -3.91 -7.66
CA ILE A 448 34.16 -4.16 -8.83
C ILE A 448 35.57 -3.72 -8.40
N ASN A 449 36.55 -4.63 -8.39
CA ASN A 449 37.92 -4.36 -7.90
C ASN A 449 37.98 -3.65 -6.54
N GLY A 450 37.14 -4.10 -5.59
CA GLY A 450 37.09 -3.53 -4.24
C GLY A 450 36.35 -2.18 -4.12
N LYS A 451 36.01 -1.53 -5.24
CA LYS A 451 35.25 -0.28 -5.30
C LYS A 451 33.75 -0.59 -5.41
N SER A 452 32.90 0.13 -4.65
CA SER A 452 31.45 -0.02 -4.76
C SER A 452 30.93 0.41 -6.12
N ALA A 453 29.98 -0.36 -6.67
CA ALA A 453 29.37 -0.12 -7.97
C ALA A 453 27.88 -0.50 -7.96
N PRO A 454 27.03 0.26 -8.69
CA PRO A 454 25.60 -0.04 -8.81
C PRO A 454 25.39 -1.19 -9.78
N HIS A 455 24.48 -2.10 -9.45
CA HIS A 455 24.13 -3.25 -10.27
C HIS A 455 22.61 -3.43 -10.31
N TYR A 456 22.12 -4.16 -11.31
CA TYR A 456 20.76 -4.68 -11.36
C TYR A 456 20.76 -6.19 -11.38
N GLN A 457 19.93 -6.82 -10.53
CA GLN A 457 19.55 -8.21 -10.68
C GLN A 457 18.32 -8.33 -11.58
N PHE A 458 18.41 -9.23 -12.55
CA PHE A 458 17.32 -9.53 -13.48
C PHE A 458 16.35 -10.56 -12.90
N HIS A 459 15.08 -10.47 -13.31
CA HIS A 459 14.00 -11.42 -13.00
C HIS A 459 13.21 -11.66 -14.28
N VAL A 460 12.80 -12.89 -14.56
CA VAL A 460 12.09 -13.21 -15.82
C VAL A 460 10.82 -13.99 -15.57
N GLY A 461 9.77 -13.61 -16.31
CA GLY A 461 8.51 -14.34 -16.37
C GLY A 461 7.61 -14.15 -15.16
N GLY A 462 7.69 -13.03 -14.45
CA GLY A 462 6.75 -12.72 -13.36
C GLY A 462 5.35 -12.37 -13.87
N ASP A 463 4.31 -12.66 -13.08
CA ASP A 463 2.91 -12.32 -13.41
C ASP A 463 2.04 -12.25 -12.14
N GLY A 464 1.62 -11.05 -11.76
CA GLY A 464 0.86 -10.81 -10.52
C GLY A 464 -0.54 -11.41 -10.48
N THR A 465 -1.07 -11.90 -11.59
CA THR A 465 -2.42 -12.50 -11.70
C THR A 465 -2.43 -14.01 -11.45
N ARG A 466 -1.25 -14.63 -11.27
CA ARG A 466 -1.09 -16.08 -11.15
C ARG A 466 -0.73 -16.51 -9.72
N LYS A 467 -1.07 -17.76 -9.40
CA LYS A 467 -0.64 -18.42 -8.14
C LYS A 467 0.88 -18.55 -8.03
N ASP A 468 1.60 -18.65 -9.14
CA ASP A 468 3.07 -18.71 -9.16
C ASP A 468 3.69 -17.36 -9.55
N ALA A 469 3.19 -16.25 -9.01
CA ALA A 469 3.45 -14.91 -9.51
C ALA A 469 4.93 -14.48 -9.67
N ILE A 470 5.82 -14.98 -8.82
CA ILE A 470 7.20 -14.47 -8.70
C ILE A 470 8.07 -14.95 -9.86
N GLY A 471 8.70 -14.02 -10.57
CA GLY A 471 9.65 -14.27 -11.66
C GLY A 471 10.91 -15.00 -11.19
N ILE A 472 11.55 -15.71 -12.12
CA ILE A 472 12.77 -16.48 -11.85
C ILE A 472 13.95 -15.51 -11.76
N PRO A 473 14.73 -15.52 -10.66
CA PRO A 473 15.89 -14.64 -10.52
C PRO A 473 16.98 -15.04 -11.51
N GLY A 474 17.52 -14.04 -12.19
CA GLY A 474 18.61 -14.15 -13.14
C GLY A 474 19.90 -13.50 -12.64
N PRO A 475 20.87 -13.32 -13.57
CA PRO A 475 22.17 -12.71 -13.31
C PRO A 475 22.09 -11.29 -12.79
N VAL A 476 23.21 -10.86 -12.21
CA VAL A 476 23.44 -9.49 -11.76
C VAL A 476 24.43 -8.81 -12.70
N VAL A 477 24.06 -7.66 -13.24
CA VAL A 477 24.88 -6.89 -14.19
C VAL A 477 25.17 -5.48 -13.64
N PRO A 478 26.32 -4.86 -13.96
CA PRO A 478 26.56 -3.45 -13.67
C PRO A 478 25.47 -2.55 -14.23
N ALA A 479 25.10 -1.48 -13.50
CA ALA A 479 23.91 -0.71 -13.82
C ALA A 479 23.97 -0.01 -15.20
N ARG A 480 25.16 0.47 -15.60
CA ARG A 480 25.38 1.06 -16.95
C ARG A 480 25.23 0.05 -18.09
N LEU A 481 25.31 -1.25 -17.81
CA LEU A 481 25.11 -2.32 -18.78
C LEU A 481 23.68 -2.89 -18.76
N ALA A 482 22.81 -2.41 -17.87
CA ALA A 482 21.48 -2.99 -17.68
C ALA A 482 20.58 -2.83 -18.92
N LYS A 483 20.61 -1.68 -19.60
CA LYS A 483 19.84 -1.44 -20.83
C LYS A 483 20.25 -2.38 -21.97
N PRO A 484 21.53 -2.45 -22.39
CA PRO A 484 21.92 -3.38 -23.46
C PRO A 484 21.74 -4.85 -23.04
N ALA A 485 21.98 -5.22 -21.78
CA ALA A 485 21.69 -6.56 -21.25
C ALA A 485 20.20 -6.93 -21.39
N LEU A 486 19.31 -6.02 -21.03
CA LEU A 486 17.87 -6.20 -21.17
C LEU A 486 17.46 -6.38 -22.63
N LYS A 487 18.02 -5.57 -23.54
CA LYS A 487 17.77 -5.70 -24.97
C LYS A 487 18.19 -7.07 -25.49
N THR A 488 19.40 -7.54 -25.17
CA THR A 488 19.87 -8.88 -25.56
C THR A 488 18.96 -9.97 -25.01
N LEU A 489 18.59 -9.90 -23.73
CA LEU A 489 17.70 -10.89 -23.12
C LEU A 489 16.33 -10.94 -23.81
N MET A 490 15.76 -9.78 -24.11
CA MET A 490 14.50 -9.64 -24.81
C MET A 490 14.59 -10.21 -26.24
N SER A 491 15.60 -9.84 -27.02
CA SER A 491 15.81 -10.42 -28.37
C SER A 491 15.95 -11.95 -28.33
N HIS A 492 16.72 -12.49 -27.39
CA HIS A 492 16.81 -13.95 -27.23
C HIS A 492 15.48 -14.60 -26.91
N TYR A 493 14.62 -13.98 -26.09
CA TYR A 493 13.25 -14.46 -25.88
C TYR A 493 12.44 -14.40 -27.18
N ALA A 494 12.49 -13.30 -27.92
CA ALA A 494 11.77 -13.16 -29.19
C ALA A 494 12.18 -14.23 -30.22
N ASP A 495 13.47 -14.53 -30.33
CA ASP A 495 14.04 -15.46 -31.30
C ASP A 495 13.82 -16.93 -30.94
N SER A 496 13.85 -17.26 -29.65
CA SER A 496 13.85 -18.65 -29.18
C SER A 496 12.51 -19.10 -28.56
N ARG A 497 11.52 -18.20 -28.43
CA ARG A 497 10.18 -18.57 -27.98
C ARG A 497 9.46 -19.40 -29.04
N LYS A 498 8.72 -20.40 -28.59
CA LYS A 498 7.79 -21.16 -29.43
C LYS A 498 6.53 -20.31 -29.70
N ASN A 499 5.76 -20.69 -30.71
CA ASN A 499 4.50 -20.02 -31.03
C ASN A 499 3.57 -19.98 -29.80
N GLY A 500 3.10 -18.79 -29.42
CA GLY A 500 2.25 -18.57 -28.25
C GLY A 500 2.92 -18.74 -26.89
N GLU A 501 4.24 -18.93 -26.83
CA GLU A 501 4.97 -19.13 -25.57
C GLU A 501 5.23 -17.79 -24.87
N ASN A 502 4.67 -17.60 -23.67
CA ASN A 502 4.96 -16.44 -22.83
C ASN A 502 6.34 -16.53 -22.15
N THR A 503 6.81 -15.41 -21.59
CA THR A 503 8.11 -15.29 -20.94
C THR A 503 8.33 -16.32 -19.83
N ARG A 504 7.30 -16.60 -19.02
CA ARG A 504 7.35 -17.60 -17.94
C ARG A 504 7.61 -19.01 -18.46
N THR A 505 6.81 -19.46 -19.43
CA THR A 505 6.95 -20.80 -20.01
C THR A 505 8.31 -20.92 -20.69
N TRP A 506 8.75 -19.87 -21.38
CA TRP A 506 10.07 -19.80 -21.99
C TRP A 506 11.20 -19.96 -20.97
N VAL A 507 11.25 -19.14 -19.91
CA VAL A 507 12.34 -19.21 -18.92
C VAL A 507 12.34 -20.55 -18.17
N LYS A 508 11.15 -21.13 -17.89
CA LYS A 508 11.05 -22.47 -17.28
C LYS A 508 11.57 -23.56 -18.21
N ARG A 509 11.45 -23.39 -19.54
CA ARG A 509 11.94 -24.33 -20.53
C ARG A 509 13.46 -24.23 -20.74
N VAL A 510 13.99 -23.01 -20.86
CA VAL A 510 15.42 -22.82 -21.14
C VAL A 510 16.29 -22.90 -19.88
N GLY A 511 15.72 -22.66 -18.70
CA GLY A 511 16.41 -22.72 -17.42
C GLY A 511 17.22 -21.46 -17.09
N SER A 512 17.53 -21.28 -15.81
CA SER A 512 18.28 -20.12 -15.30
C SER A 512 19.71 -20.04 -15.83
N ASP A 513 20.35 -21.20 -16.05
CA ASP A 513 21.72 -21.26 -16.54
C ASP A 513 21.82 -20.68 -17.96
N HIS A 514 20.80 -20.91 -18.80
CA HIS A 514 20.74 -20.30 -20.11
C HIS A 514 20.59 -18.77 -20.05
N ILE A 515 19.85 -18.24 -19.07
CA ILE A 515 19.78 -16.79 -18.83
C ILE A 515 21.16 -16.24 -18.44
N ALA A 516 21.94 -17.00 -17.65
CA ALA A 516 23.32 -16.64 -17.32
C ALA A 516 24.25 -16.66 -18.54
N GLU A 517 24.10 -17.64 -19.44
CA GLU A 517 24.83 -17.69 -20.70
C GLU A 517 24.54 -16.47 -21.58
N ILE A 518 23.25 -16.15 -21.78
CA ILE A 518 22.80 -14.98 -22.57
C ILE A 518 23.43 -13.68 -22.05
N LEU A 519 23.51 -13.52 -20.73
CA LEU A 519 23.97 -12.28 -20.10
C LEU A 519 25.46 -12.29 -19.72
N SER A 520 26.20 -13.35 -20.05
CA SER A 520 27.61 -13.52 -19.65
C SER A 520 28.51 -12.36 -20.11
N ALA A 521 28.26 -11.82 -21.31
CA ALA A 521 28.98 -10.66 -21.89
C ALA A 521 28.73 -9.33 -21.16
N TYR A 522 27.77 -9.28 -20.22
CA TYR A 522 27.44 -8.11 -19.41
C TYR A 522 27.88 -8.27 -17.95
N SER A 523 28.65 -9.33 -17.64
CA SER A 523 29.29 -9.49 -16.34
C SER A 523 30.37 -8.42 -16.15
N ALA A 524 30.63 -8.02 -14.89
CA ALA A 524 31.62 -6.99 -14.60
C ALA A 524 33.03 -7.43 -15.01
N GLU A 525 33.28 -8.73 -14.99
CA GLU A 525 34.54 -9.39 -15.32
C GLU A 525 34.89 -9.30 -16.82
N CYS A 526 33.92 -9.02 -17.69
CA CYS A 526 34.14 -8.83 -19.13
C CYS A 526 34.64 -7.44 -19.52
N TYR A 527 34.70 -6.50 -18.57
CA TYR A 527 35.09 -5.12 -18.82
C TYR A 527 36.35 -4.77 -18.04
N ASP A 528 37.06 -3.73 -18.49
CA ASP A 528 38.15 -3.17 -17.70
C ASP A 528 37.63 -2.82 -16.31
N ALA A 529 38.22 -3.44 -15.30
CA ALA A 529 37.75 -3.31 -13.93
C ALA A 529 38.18 -1.97 -13.29
N ASP A 530 38.98 -1.16 -14.00
CA ASP A 530 39.16 0.27 -13.75
C ASP A 530 38.32 1.18 -14.66
N ASN A 531 37.42 0.63 -15.49
CA ASN A 531 36.46 1.43 -16.26
C ASN A 531 35.63 2.31 -15.30
N PRO A 532 35.82 3.64 -15.32
CA PRO A 532 35.16 4.52 -14.37
C PRO A 532 33.64 4.53 -14.55
N ASP A 533 33.14 4.27 -15.76
CA ASP A 533 31.71 4.34 -16.08
C ASP A 533 30.91 3.30 -15.30
N LEU A 534 31.48 2.10 -15.06
CA LEU A 534 30.83 1.05 -14.28
C LEU A 534 30.68 1.41 -12.80
N LEU A 535 31.37 2.46 -12.34
CA LEU A 535 31.34 2.96 -10.98
C LEU A 535 30.41 4.17 -10.81
N LEU A 536 29.70 4.59 -11.87
CA LEU A 536 28.77 5.73 -11.83
C LEU A 536 27.32 5.25 -11.69
N ASP A 537 26.48 6.02 -11.00
CA ASP A 537 25.02 5.78 -10.99
C ASP A 537 24.41 6.07 -12.38
N VAL A 538 23.25 5.49 -12.67
CA VAL A 538 22.56 5.74 -13.95
C VAL A 538 22.04 7.17 -13.99
N GLY A 539 22.26 7.88 -15.10
CA GLY A 539 21.87 9.29 -15.24
C GLY A 539 22.63 10.28 -14.34
N SER A 540 23.78 9.89 -13.77
CA SER A 540 24.66 10.78 -13.01
C SER A 540 26.13 10.53 -13.36
N ASP A 541 26.92 11.59 -13.40
CA ASP A 541 28.38 11.52 -13.56
C ASP A 541 29.11 11.37 -12.21
N ASP A 542 28.36 11.31 -11.11
CA ASP A 542 28.89 11.12 -9.77
C ASP A 542 29.28 9.67 -9.51
N ARG A 543 30.40 9.51 -8.80
CA ARG A 543 30.82 8.21 -8.30
C ARG A 543 29.74 7.61 -7.40
N PHE A 544 29.40 6.36 -7.66
CA PHE A 544 28.45 5.63 -6.85
C PHE A 544 28.95 5.39 -5.44
N PHE A 545 28.11 5.75 -4.48
CA PHE A 545 28.24 5.31 -3.09
C PHE A 545 26.91 4.68 -2.68
N PRO A 546 26.93 3.46 -2.13
CA PRO A 546 25.71 2.87 -1.61
C PRO A 546 25.18 3.74 -0.47
N PRO A 547 23.86 3.79 -0.23
CA PRO A 547 23.32 4.48 0.92
C PRO A 547 23.89 3.83 2.20
N LEU A 548 24.82 4.53 2.86
CA LEU A 548 25.64 3.97 3.95
C LEU A 548 24.81 3.54 5.17
N THR A 549 23.63 4.12 5.37
CA THR A 549 22.81 3.93 6.60
C THR A 549 21.29 4.09 6.41
N ALA A 550 20.79 4.33 5.19
CA ALA A 550 19.40 4.72 5.02
C ALA A 550 18.44 3.53 5.23
N THR A 551 17.59 3.62 6.25
CA THR A 551 16.48 2.67 6.46
C THR A 551 15.18 3.26 5.95
N GLY A 552 14.37 2.47 5.24
CA GLY A 552 13.18 2.99 4.59
C GLY A 552 12.19 3.50 5.63
N GLU A 553 11.79 4.78 5.55
CA GLU A 553 10.85 5.36 6.51
C GLU A 553 9.54 4.60 6.58
N CYS A 554 9.17 3.93 5.48
CA CYS A 554 7.96 3.14 5.47
C CYS A 554 7.98 2.04 6.53
N ALA A 555 9.12 1.70 7.13
CA ALA A 555 9.33 0.78 8.25
C ALA A 555 9.72 1.53 9.55
N ALA A 556 9.12 2.70 9.81
CA ALA A 556 9.28 3.39 11.09
C ALA A 556 8.96 2.44 12.26
N SER A 557 9.79 2.52 13.30
CA SER A 557 9.62 1.79 14.55
C SER A 557 8.30 2.22 15.20
N ALA A 558 7.64 1.32 15.93
CA ALA A 558 6.48 1.73 16.70
C ALA A 558 6.91 2.79 17.72
N VAL A 559 6.17 3.91 17.81
CA VAL A 559 6.29 4.81 18.95
C VAL A 559 5.93 4.02 20.19
N VAL A 560 6.76 4.13 21.23
CA VAL A 560 6.63 3.38 22.47
C VAL A 560 5.21 3.56 23.03
N GLY A 561 4.43 2.48 23.01
CA GLY A 561 3.12 2.40 23.65
C GLY A 561 1.91 2.96 22.89
N GLU A 562 2.05 3.68 21.76
CA GLU A 562 0.89 4.20 21.02
C GLU A 562 -0.01 3.07 20.49
N TYR A 563 0.58 1.97 20.03
CA TYR A 563 -0.19 0.79 19.60
C TYR A 563 -0.95 0.10 20.74
N LEU A 564 -0.48 0.20 21.99
CA LEU A 564 -1.20 -0.34 23.14
C LEU A 564 -2.43 0.52 23.45
N SER A 565 -2.34 1.83 23.22
CA SER A 565 -3.50 2.72 23.30
C SER A 565 -4.56 2.36 22.26
N ASP A 566 -4.15 2.09 21.02
CA ASP A 566 -5.07 1.66 19.95
C ASP A 566 -5.77 0.33 20.28
N LEU A 567 -5.02 -0.62 20.85
CA LEU A 567 -5.55 -1.91 21.26
C LEU A 567 -6.50 -1.76 22.45
N ALA A 568 -6.19 -0.89 23.42
CA ALA A 568 -7.08 -0.59 24.54
C ALA A 568 -8.41 0.05 24.07
N GLU A 569 -8.35 1.01 23.14
CA GLU A 569 -9.53 1.63 22.55
C GLU A 569 -10.35 0.62 21.71
N THR A 570 -9.69 -0.27 20.98
CA THR A 570 -10.38 -1.34 20.24
C THR A 570 -11.08 -2.29 21.21
N ALA A 571 -10.40 -2.71 22.27
CA ALA A 571 -10.96 -3.59 23.28
C ALA A 571 -12.13 -2.93 24.03
N LEU A 572 -12.05 -1.62 24.31
CA LEU A 572 -13.16 -0.84 24.86
C LEU A 572 -14.41 -0.87 23.95
N GLN A 573 -14.22 -0.75 22.63
CA GLN A 573 -15.31 -0.89 21.66
C GLN A 573 -15.88 -2.31 21.66
N ASP A 574 -15.01 -3.32 21.75
CA ASP A 574 -15.39 -4.73 21.77
C ASP A 574 -16.28 -5.10 22.95
N ILE A 575 -16.10 -4.47 24.13
CA ILE A 575 -17.03 -4.66 25.28
C ILE A 575 -18.48 -4.46 24.82
N SER A 576 -18.76 -3.33 24.16
CA SER A 576 -20.11 -3.03 23.68
C SER A 576 -20.54 -3.96 22.56
N ARG A 577 -19.63 -4.31 21.64
CA ARG A 577 -19.94 -5.17 20.48
C ARG A 577 -20.32 -6.57 20.92
N PHE A 578 -19.52 -7.20 21.80
CA PHE A 578 -19.81 -8.53 22.34
C PHE A 578 -21.03 -8.51 23.26
N ALA A 579 -21.20 -7.47 24.10
CA ALA A 579 -22.39 -7.36 24.95
C ALA A 579 -23.68 -7.26 24.11
N LEU A 580 -23.68 -6.49 23.02
CA LEU A 580 -24.82 -6.39 22.09
C LEU A 580 -25.09 -7.69 21.33
N ALA A 581 -24.08 -8.54 21.16
CA ALA A 581 -24.21 -9.86 20.55
C ALA A 581 -24.67 -10.94 21.55
N GLY A 582 -24.82 -10.62 22.84
CA GLY A 582 -25.13 -11.60 23.89
C GLY A 582 -23.91 -12.40 24.36
N GLU A 583 -22.71 -12.09 23.88
CA GLU A 583 -21.46 -12.78 24.19
C GLU A 583 -20.81 -12.18 25.43
N ARG A 584 -21.44 -12.37 26.60
CA ARG A 584 -21.01 -11.72 27.85
C ARG A 584 -19.58 -12.10 28.26
N SER A 585 -19.18 -13.36 28.04
CA SER A 585 -17.83 -13.81 28.38
C SER A 585 -16.76 -13.06 27.58
N ASP A 586 -16.94 -12.97 26.26
CA ASP A 586 -16.06 -12.21 25.38
C ASP A 586 -16.09 -10.70 25.70
N ALA A 587 -17.24 -10.15 26.11
CA ALA A 587 -17.34 -8.75 26.52
C ALA A 587 -16.52 -8.45 27.80
N LEU A 588 -16.49 -9.37 28.76
CA LEU A 588 -15.64 -9.25 29.95
C LEU A 588 -14.16 -9.43 29.62
N GLU A 589 -13.83 -10.36 28.73
CA GLU A 589 -12.47 -10.55 28.24
C GLU A 589 -11.95 -9.28 27.55
N ALA A 590 -12.75 -8.68 26.66
CA ALA A 590 -12.44 -7.40 26.04
C ALA A 590 -12.22 -6.28 27.07
N GLY A 591 -12.99 -6.27 28.17
CA GLY A 591 -12.77 -5.34 29.28
C GLY A 591 -11.44 -5.53 29.98
N ARG A 592 -11.05 -6.80 30.23
CA ARG A 592 -9.74 -7.14 30.80
C ARG A 592 -8.60 -6.79 29.85
N ASP A 593 -8.78 -7.00 28.55
CA ASP A 593 -7.82 -6.61 27.52
C ASP A 593 -7.61 -5.10 27.50
N ALA A 594 -8.69 -4.32 27.55
CA ALA A 594 -8.63 -2.86 27.61
C ALA A 594 -7.82 -2.38 28.83
N VAL A 595 -8.07 -2.97 30.00
CA VAL A 595 -7.29 -2.70 31.22
C VAL A 595 -5.83 -3.11 31.04
N SER A 596 -5.59 -4.31 30.53
CA SER A 596 -4.24 -4.88 30.35
C SER A 596 -3.38 -4.06 29.42
N PHE A 597 -3.88 -3.70 28.23
CA PHE A 597 -3.14 -2.88 27.27
C PHE A 597 -2.81 -1.50 27.85
N THR A 598 -3.73 -0.92 28.62
CA THR A 598 -3.50 0.36 29.31
C THR A 598 -2.41 0.25 30.38
N ILE A 599 -2.42 -0.80 31.20
CA ILE A 599 -1.35 -1.07 32.19
C ILE A 599 -0.01 -1.28 31.49
N ARG A 600 0.02 -2.12 30.45
CA ARG A 600 1.23 -2.39 29.66
C ARG A 600 1.81 -1.09 29.09
N ARG A 601 0.97 -0.16 28.64
CA ARG A 601 1.41 1.15 28.15
C ARG A 601 2.11 1.96 29.25
N LEU A 602 1.52 2.04 30.44
CA LEU A 602 2.13 2.74 31.58
C LEU A 602 3.48 2.12 31.97
N LEU A 603 3.53 0.80 32.13
CA LEU A 603 4.76 0.07 32.48
C LEU A 603 5.85 0.27 31.42
N LEU A 604 5.47 0.24 30.14
CA LEU A 604 6.40 0.46 29.03
C LEU A 604 7.03 1.85 29.07
N VAL A 605 6.27 2.89 29.41
CA VAL A 605 6.78 4.28 29.47
C VAL A 605 7.78 4.46 30.63
N VAL A 606 7.65 3.71 31.71
CA VAL A 606 8.60 3.72 32.84
C VAL A 606 9.67 2.62 32.75
N GLU A 607 9.80 1.98 31.57
CA GLU A 607 10.75 0.89 31.30
C GLU A 607 10.65 -0.31 32.27
N ALA A 608 9.47 -0.53 32.86
CA ALA A 608 9.20 -1.69 33.69
C ALA A 608 8.89 -2.92 32.83
N ASP A 609 9.30 -4.10 33.30
CA ASP A 609 8.96 -5.33 32.60
C ASP A 609 7.45 -5.57 32.66
N HIS A 610 6.90 -5.90 31.50
CA HIS A 610 5.50 -6.24 31.33
C HIS A 610 5.33 -7.47 30.43
N LYS A 611 6.37 -7.89 29.69
CA LYS A 611 6.21 -8.82 28.57
C LYS A 611 5.93 -10.22 29.13
N GLY A 612 4.88 -10.87 28.63
CA GLY A 612 4.50 -12.21 29.08
C GLY A 612 3.80 -12.26 30.44
N LEU A 613 3.63 -11.13 31.15
CA LEU A 613 2.85 -11.10 32.38
C LEU A 613 1.38 -11.40 32.12
N GLU A 614 0.80 -12.25 32.96
CA GLU A 614 -0.63 -12.56 33.02
C GLU A 614 -1.43 -11.42 33.67
N TYR A 615 -2.76 -11.47 33.58
CA TYR A 615 -3.64 -10.39 34.05
C TYR A 615 -3.41 -9.99 35.52
N GLY A 616 -3.27 -10.97 36.42
CA GLY A 616 -3.01 -10.71 37.83
C GLY A 616 -1.65 -10.07 38.08
N GLU A 617 -0.61 -10.60 37.43
CA GLU A 617 0.76 -10.10 37.54
C GLU A 617 0.89 -8.66 36.99
N LEU A 618 0.12 -8.31 35.96
CA LEU A 618 0.03 -6.93 35.46
C LEU A 618 -0.56 -5.98 36.49
N LEU A 619 -1.59 -6.40 37.24
CA LEU A 619 -2.17 -5.58 38.30
C LEU A 619 -1.18 -5.36 39.44
N ASP A 620 -0.45 -6.41 39.82
CA ASP A 620 0.61 -6.32 40.85
C ASP A 620 1.74 -5.39 40.41
N ALA A 621 2.20 -5.52 39.17
CA ALA A 621 3.20 -4.63 38.58
C ALA A 621 2.69 -3.18 38.53
N PHE A 622 1.44 -2.94 38.13
CA PHE A 622 0.84 -1.61 38.17
C PHE A 622 0.86 -1.03 39.59
N GLN A 623 0.46 -1.80 40.61
CA GLN A 623 0.46 -1.34 42.00
C GLN A 623 1.87 -1.01 42.49
N ALA A 624 2.87 -1.82 42.14
CA ALA A 624 4.27 -1.60 42.51
C ALA A 624 4.81 -0.26 41.98
N HIS A 625 4.39 0.16 40.78
CA HIS A 625 4.91 1.37 40.13
C HIS A 625 4.03 2.62 40.29
N PHE A 626 2.70 2.46 40.45
CA PHE A 626 1.75 3.57 40.33
C PHE A 626 0.80 3.73 41.54
N SER A 627 0.97 2.96 42.61
CA SER A 627 0.14 3.08 43.84
C SER A 627 0.15 4.49 44.46
N GLY A 628 1.23 5.25 44.25
CA GLY A 628 1.35 6.64 44.71
C GLY A 628 0.49 7.66 43.95
N ASN A 629 -0.16 7.28 42.84
CA ASN A 629 -1.01 8.19 42.06
C ASN A 629 -2.50 7.88 42.29
N PRO A 630 -3.18 8.63 43.19
CA PRO A 630 -4.55 8.31 43.60
C PRO A 630 -5.57 8.45 42.46
N HIS A 631 -5.30 9.30 41.47
CA HIS A 631 -6.20 9.52 40.33
C HIS A 631 -6.30 8.27 39.45
N VAL A 632 -5.15 7.73 39.00
CA VAL A 632 -5.14 6.53 38.16
C VAL A 632 -5.52 5.27 38.94
N VAL A 633 -5.16 5.16 40.23
CA VAL A 633 -5.60 4.05 41.09
C VAL A 633 -7.12 4.06 41.25
N SER A 634 -7.72 5.22 41.50
CA SER A 634 -9.18 5.36 41.60
C SER A 634 -9.89 4.98 40.30
N ALA A 635 -9.37 5.46 39.16
CA ALA A 635 -9.91 5.13 37.84
C ALA A 635 -9.82 3.62 37.54
N LEU A 636 -8.69 2.98 37.86
CA LEU A 636 -8.53 1.53 37.71
C LEU A 636 -9.54 0.75 38.56
N ASN A 637 -9.70 1.11 39.83
CA ASN A 637 -10.64 0.44 40.73
C ASN A 637 -12.10 0.54 40.22
N LEU A 638 -12.49 1.70 39.68
CA LEU A 638 -13.80 1.85 39.05
C LEU A 638 -13.95 0.97 37.81
N ALA A 639 -12.93 0.88 36.97
CA ALA A 639 -12.93 -0.01 35.80
C ALA A 639 -13.03 -1.48 36.21
N LEU A 640 -12.24 -1.93 37.19
CA LEU A 640 -12.29 -3.29 37.72
C LEU A 640 -13.67 -3.61 38.31
N GLY A 641 -14.28 -2.69 39.08
CA GLY A 641 -15.63 -2.86 39.62
C GLY A 641 -16.67 -3.05 38.52
N ALA A 642 -16.59 -2.29 37.42
CA ALA A 642 -17.49 -2.43 36.28
C ALA A 642 -17.37 -3.79 35.55
N LEU A 643 -16.23 -4.47 35.68
CA LEU A 643 -15.96 -5.79 35.11
C LEU A 643 -16.32 -6.95 36.05
N VAL A 644 -16.77 -6.66 37.28
CA VAL A 644 -17.19 -7.66 38.28
C VAL A 644 -18.70 -7.60 38.53
N ASP A 645 -19.37 -6.49 38.20
CA ASP A 645 -20.79 -6.27 38.51
C ASP A 645 -21.74 -7.27 37.80
N THR A 646 -22.76 -7.74 38.53
CA THR A 646 -23.59 -8.91 38.20
C THR A 646 -24.83 -8.58 37.36
N GLY A 647 -24.97 -7.32 36.92
CA GLY A 647 -26.05 -6.88 36.04
C GLY A 647 -25.93 -7.36 34.58
N GLN A 648 -27.02 -7.24 33.82
CA GLN A 648 -27.06 -7.62 32.40
C GLN A 648 -26.22 -6.71 31.47
N ASN A 649 -25.85 -5.51 31.90
CA ASN A 649 -25.09 -4.54 31.09
C ASN A 649 -23.73 -4.21 31.72
N ILE A 650 -22.65 -4.45 30.98
CA ILE A 650 -21.30 -4.01 31.33
C ILE A 650 -21.17 -2.52 30.95
N SER A 651 -20.94 -1.65 31.94
CA SER A 651 -20.74 -0.23 31.68
C SER A 651 -19.34 0.03 31.12
N VAL A 652 -19.25 0.62 29.92
CA VAL A 652 -17.96 0.97 29.29
C VAL A 652 -17.34 2.24 29.85
N GLU A 653 -18.14 3.10 30.50
CA GLU A 653 -17.71 4.43 30.94
C GLU A 653 -16.58 4.38 31.99
N PRO A 654 -16.63 3.50 33.01
CA PRO A 654 -15.51 3.34 33.95
C PRO A 654 -14.21 2.90 33.26
N VAL A 655 -14.30 1.99 32.28
CA VAL A 655 -13.13 1.51 31.51
C VAL A 655 -12.57 2.65 30.63
N ARG A 656 -13.44 3.46 30.01
CA ARG A 656 -13.03 4.64 29.24
C ARG A 656 -12.31 5.67 30.13
N LYS A 657 -12.84 5.95 31.32
CA LYS A 657 -12.19 6.84 32.29
C LYS A 657 -10.81 6.34 32.70
N TRP A 658 -10.68 5.03 32.89
CA TRP A 658 -9.38 4.39 33.14
C TRP A 658 -8.39 4.61 31.98
N ILE A 659 -8.80 4.33 30.74
CA ILE A 659 -7.95 4.53 29.55
C ILE A 659 -7.49 5.99 29.44
N ASN A 660 -8.41 6.95 29.60
CA ASN A 660 -8.09 8.37 29.53
C ASN A 660 -7.11 8.79 30.64
N ALA A 661 -7.43 8.46 31.90
CA ALA A 661 -6.61 8.84 33.06
C ALA A 661 -5.18 8.28 32.99
N ALA A 662 -5.05 7.01 32.60
CA ALA A 662 -3.75 6.37 32.40
C ALA A 662 -3.03 6.92 31.16
N GLY A 663 -3.76 7.25 30.10
CA GLY A 663 -3.20 7.86 28.90
C GLY A 663 -2.61 9.23 29.14
N ASP A 664 -3.32 10.08 29.89
CA ASP A 664 -2.83 11.41 30.30
C ASP A 664 -1.55 11.27 31.15
N LEU A 665 -1.55 10.35 32.12
CA LEU A 665 -0.36 10.06 32.91
C LEU A 665 0.80 9.58 32.02
N ALA A 666 0.55 8.67 31.08
CA ALA A 666 1.57 8.17 30.17
C ALA A 666 2.22 9.31 29.38
N GLU A 667 1.45 10.28 28.86
CA GLU A 667 2.02 11.43 28.14
C GLU A 667 2.89 12.32 29.05
N THR A 668 2.56 12.47 30.34
CA THR A 668 3.39 13.24 31.28
C THR A 668 4.70 12.55 31.66
N LEU A 669 4.78 11.23 31.51
CA LEU A 669 5.95 10.43 31.87
C LEU A 669 6.94 10.23 30.71
N ILE A 670 6.55 10.56 29.47
CA ILE A 670 7.45 10.49 28.31
C ILE A 670 8.56 11.54 28.47
N PRO A 671 9.85 11.14 28.46
CA PRO A 671 10.97 12.06 28.60
C PRO A 671 10.94 13.18 27.56
N GLY A 672 11.07 14.45 28.00
CA GLY A 672 11.02 15.63 27.12
C GLY A 672 9.66 16.31 27.01
N ALA A 673 8.59 15.77 27.61
CA ALA A 673 7.33 16.48 27.77
C ALA A 673 7.51 17.65 28.76
N MET A 674 7.32 18.90 28.31
CA MET A 674 7.09 20.00 29.26
C MET A 674 5.78 19.73 30.01
N PRO A 675 5.70 19.98 31.32
CA PRO A 675 4.49 19.73 32.09
C PRO A 675 3.32 20.50 31.47
N VAL A 676 2.24 19.77 31.17
CA VAL A 676 0.95 20.37 30.82
C VAL A 676 0.54 21.23 32.01
N MET A 677 0.47 22.55 31.84
CA MET A 677 -0.17 23.40 32.85
C MET A 677 -1.64 23.01 32.90
N VAL A 678 -1.99 22.21 33.90
CA VAL A 678 -3.38 21.98 34.29
C VAL A 678 -3.93 23.33 34.74
N PRO A 679 -5.04 23.85 34.16
CA PRO A 679 -5.69 25.03 34.70
C PRO A 679 -6.15 24.72 36.12
N ALA A 680 -5.81 25.59 37.06
CA ALA A 680 -6.23 25.49 38.46
C ALA A 680 -7.75 25.54 38.65
#